data_AF-A0A1H0GL14-F1
#
_entry.id   AF-A0A1H0GL14-F1
#
_cell.length_a   1.000
_cell.length_b   1.000
_cell.length_c   1.000
_cell.angle_alpha   90.00
_cell.angle_beta   90.00
_cell.angle_gamma   90.00
#
_symmetry.space_group_name_H-M   'P 1'
#
loop_
_entity.id
_entity.type
_entity.pdbx_description
1 polymer ?
#
loop_
_entity_poly.entity_id
_entity_poly.type
_entity_poly.pdbx_seq_one_letter_code
_entity_poly.pdbx_strand_id
1 'polypeptide(L)'
;MTAAADGGRTTVRTLLRMRAREGCEAEFAAAWHRAAAEISRVPGNLRQELMRDEGDPRWFGIVSDWTDRESVDAFGRSAARETLTEALRDLREDATRSTFTVLATVEAERPRPVRIDFSTSVKPGEQVAFERAYTTVTQRIGDSRGYVREELLRDEAGLRYHIFAEWESEDDFVQWVEDPSHMDAGAPLARWHSVEFRREVLEIRQRPDADSDFPPLDPPGGDVEVDRVRVDTAVAVEPWEAEAFELAYLAAAQLARSAPGHAREELLREPDGRRYHVVAEWDSERHFTDWTAEPANWTAGPLGRWLARGEDRRVFALRVRPVPPSVAAATPGPAQQPTAVDVPVAPEPDLELVAGPPVQVPEVPSAPERHLDRVQPSTVPSASVQEFVEKPDDGHPLVAAPTAVEVTPRPGRAVEVLVVGAGPAGLTHAIELARRGVAVRVVDKRPQASTQADKAIGIHCRTMEIWEDQGIVTEAMDAGIWLYGQTVFVNGVQTHQVDWAGLDELPYAHLGLPQYDTERILGAKLASLGVVVERGVELIAFSQDDEGVTAQLRPASGELETTRAQYLVGCDGAHSAVRAGLGLTFEGGLSMFPQLFMLGDVDVDWDLPAGHLVRFVRIENEDDFTGMLVCVPLKGRNRYRIATLAPQRWQDAVGTGVVPPGFWQEYEPPTLADVQAAIDDLGPPGTTASNLRWSSVFRIKHGIVDRYREGRVFVAGDAAHLHPPAGGQGMNTGIQDAWNLGWKLALAVRGQAAPGLLDSYEAERRPAGKMIVDRAVAIAFTDEMDMADEKAQFLLEMQMTMNYASSPLVGETAPRGFPAGPEPGHRAPDVHGLRRFGVAHPLRLFDLTRGTRSTLLLSADATASEEQVSDLEKLAVAVRQQTRGEVGAYLVAAPDARVPLLVDLPVVRDAGGSFATTYGTAGAGTAAYLVRPDGHVGFRSRPLDEDALLDHLAGVFAQ
;
A
#
# COMPACT_ATOMS: atom_id res chain seq x y z
N MET A 1 1.98 -16.27 -3.98
CA MET A 1 2.57 -17.04 -2.88
C MET A 1 4.07 -16.86 -2.93
N THR A 2 4.62 -16.20 -1.92
CA THR A 2 5.97 -16.41 -1.38
C THR A 2 5.90 -15.77 -0.01
N ALA A 3 5.64 -16.58 1.02
CA ALA A 3 5.66 -16.08 2.39
C ALA A 3 7.10 -15.60 2.69
N ALA A 4 7.22 -14.44 3.34
CA ALA A 4 8.52 -13.99 3.82
C ALA A 4 9.06 -15.00 4.84
N ALA A 5 10.38 -15.16 4.87
CA ALA A 5 11.08 -15.81 5.97
C ALA A 5 11.05 -14.91 7.22
N ASP A 6 9.86 -14.71 7.76
CA ASP A 6 9.70 -14.36 9.17
C ASP A 6 9.85 -15.65 10.00
N GLY A 7 10.31 -15.53 11.24
CA GLY A 7 10.54 -16.66 12.13
C GLY A 7 9.21 -17.27 12.58
N GLY A 8 8.62 -18.12 11.74
CA GLY A 8 7.22 -18.54 11.79
C GLY A 8 6.70 -19.00 13.15
N ARG A 9 6.20 -18.07 13.96
CA ARG A 9 5.38 -18.37 15.14
C ARG A 9 3.95 -18.59 14.67
N THR A 10 3.60 -19.86 14.57
CA THR A 10 2.28 -20.30 14.13
C THR A 10 1.24 -19.98 15.20
N THR A 11 0.45 -18.93 14.99
CA THR A 11 -0.61 -18.52 15.90
C THR A 11 -1.72 -19.58 15.96
N VAL A 12 -2.38 -19.69 17.11
CA VAL A 12 -3.42 -20.71 17.36
C VAL A 12 -4.73 -20.05 17.76
N ARG A 13 -5.81 -20.28 17.01
CA ARG A 13 -7.18 -19.85 17.37
C ARG A 13 -7.94 -21.01 17.99
N THR A 14 -8.44 -20.89 19.21
CA THR A 14 -9.37 -21.85 19.82
C THR A 14 -10.80 -21.33 19.80
N LEU A 15 -11.77 -22.18 19.43
CA LEU A 15 -13.20 -21.87 19.47
C LEU A 15 -13.91 -22.80 20.47
N LEU A 16 -14.63 -22.23 21.43
CA LEU A 16 -15.41 -22.96 22.42
C LEU A 16 -16.88 -22.57 22.31
N ARG A 17 -17.75 -23.51 21.94
CA ARG A 17 -19.20 -23.27 21.87
C ARG A 17 -19.86 -23.60 23.21
N MET A 18 -20.75 -22.74 23.69
CA MET A 18 -21.51 -22.93 24.93
C MET A 18 -22.94 -22.41 24.78
N ARG A 19 -23.91 -23.15 25.32
CA ARG A 19 -25.31 -22.70 25.42
C ARG A 19 -25.60 -22.17 26.82
N ALA A 20 -26.02 -20.92 26.93
CA ALA A 20 -26.51 -20.34 28.17
C ALA A 20 -27.85 -20.99 28.56
N ARG A 21 -28.14 -21.10 29.87
CA ARG A 21 -29.48 -21.44 30.34
C ARG A 21 -30.49 -20.38 29.90
N GLU A 22 -31.74 -20.79 29.71
CA GLU A 22 -32.83 -19.89 29.33
C GLU A 22 -32.97 -18.74 30.35
N GLY A 23 -32.87 -17.50 29.86
CA GLY A 23 -32.92 -16.29 30.68
C GLY A 23 -31.60 -15.90 31.35
N CYS A 24 -30.53 -16.69 31.21
CA CYS A 24 -29.19 -16.39 31.74
C CYS A 24 -28.25 -15.75 30.70
N GLU A 25 -28.72 -15.38 29.50
CA GLU A 25 -27.86 -14.99 28.37
C GLU A 25 -27.05 -13.72 28.66
N ALA A 26 -27.67 -12.72 29.29
CA ALA A 26 -26.99 -11.47 29.68
C ALA A 26 -26.02 -11.68 30.86
N GLU A 27 -26.37 -12.57 31.80
CA GLU A 27 -25.48 -12.93 32.92
C GLU A 27 -24.27 -13.72 32.42
N PHE A 28 -24.46 -14.62 31.44
CA PHE A 28 -23.42 -15.40 30.80
C PHE A 28 -22.39 -14.51 30.11
N ALA A 29 -22.85 -13.56 29.28
CA ALA A 29 -21.97 -12.57 28.64
C ALA A 29 -21.20 -11.73 29.68
N ALA A 30 -21.89 -11.20 30.70
CA ALA A 30 -21.25 -10.41 31.75
C ALA A 30 -20.24 -11.22 32.59
N ALA A 31 -20.49 -12.52 32.81
CA ALA A 31 -19.55 -13.42 33.48
C ALA A 31 -18.34 -13.75 32.60
N TRP A 32 -18.54 -13.94 31.30
CA TRP A 32 -17.45 -14.12 30.34
C TRP A 32 -16.54 -12.89 30.28
N HIS A 33 -17.09 -11.68 30.16
CA HIS A 33 -16.29 -10.44 30.08
C HIS A 33 -15.35 -10.26 31.29
N ARG A 34 -15.80 -10.64 32.49
CA ARG A 34 -14.95 -10.63 33.70
C ARG A 34 -13.81 -11.65 33.60
N ALA A 35 -14.09 -12.87 33.14
CA ALA A 35 -13.06 -13.89 32.94
C ALA A 35 -12.09 -13.54 31.80
N ALA A 36 -12.57 -12.97 30.68
CA ALA A 36 -11.77 -12.57 29.54
C ALA A 36 -10.68 -11.55 29.89
N ALA A 37 -10.96 -10.64 30.84
CA ALA A 37 -9.98 -9.69 31.37
C ALA A 37 -8.87 -10.32 32.24
N GLU A 38 -9.06 -11.55 32.73
CA GLU A 38 -8.00 -12.35 33.36
C GLU A 38 -7.25 -13.18 32.31
N ILE A 39 -7.97 -13.75 31.33
CA ILE A 39 -7.38 -14.58 30.28
C ILE A 39 -6.47 -13.77 29.35
N SER A 40 -6.80 -12.51 29.06
CA SER A 40 -5.95 -11.60 28.27
C SER A 40 -4.62 -11.23 28.95
N ARG A 41 -4.45 -11.58 30.23
CA ARG A 41 -3.19 -11.44 30.97
C ARG A 41 -2.36 -12.73 30.98
N VAL A 42 -2.89 -13.83 30.45
CA VAL A 42 -2.15 -15.10 30.33
C VAL A 42 -1.08 -14.94 29.24
N PRO A 43 0.21 -15.24 29.52
CA PRO A 43 1.26 -15.15 28.52
C PRO A 43 0.92 -15.93 27.26
N GLY A 44 1.14 -15.29 26.11
CA GLY A 44 0.82 -15.87 24.80
C GLY A 44 -0.63 -15.71 24.35
N ASN A 45 -1.56 -15.14 25.15
CA ASN A 45 -2.87 -14.74 24.62
C ASN A 45 -2.73 -13.47 23.76
N LEU A 46 -3.36 -13.48 22.58
CA LEU A 46 -3.37 -12.39 21.60
C LEU A 46 -4.75 -11.73 21.47
N ARG A 47 -5.83 -12.51 21.62
CA ARG A 47 -7.22 -12.03 21.53
C ARG A 47 -8.14 -12.87 22.40
N GLN A 48 -9.20 -12.24 22.89
CA GLN A 48 -10.40 -12.86 23.46
C GLN A 48 -11.62 -12.18 22.86
N GLU A 49 -12.59 -12.96 22.40
CA GLU A 49 -13.81 -12.44 21.76
C GLU A 49 -15.00 -13.36 22.07
N LEU A 50 -16.16 -12.74 22.30
CA LEU A 50 -17.43 -13.43 22.49
C LEU A 50 -18.32 -13.11 21.30
N MET A 51 -18.79 -14.16 20.64
CA MET A 51 -19.68 -14.10 19.50
C MET A 51 -21.02 -14.72 19.87
N ARG A 52 -22.10 -14.24 19.25
CA ARG A 52 -23.46 -14.74 19.43
C ARG A 52 -23.94 -15.42 18.15
N ASP A 53 -24.63 -16.54 18.33
CA ASP A 53 -25.33 -17.26 17.26
C ASP A 53 -26.64 -16.56 16.91
N GLU A 54 -26.92 -16.39 15.61
CA GLU A 54 -28.12 -15.69 15.14
C GLU A 54 -29.34 -16.60 15.01
N GLY A 55 -29.14 -17.91 14.83
CA GLY A 55 -30.21 -18.89 14.75
C GLY A 55 -30.78 -19.25 16.12
N ASP A 56 -29.95 -19.21 17.17
CA ASP A 56 -30.38 -19.33 18.56
C ASP A 56 -29.55 -18.41 19.47
N PRO A 57 -30.14 -17.30 19.98
CA PRO A 57 -29.43 -16.28 20.76
C PRO A 57 -28.95 -16.77 22.14
N ARG A 58 -29.20 -18.04 22.47
CA ARG A 58 -28.72 -18.71 23.68
C ARG A 58 -27.38 -19.41 23.46
N TRP A 59 -26.95 -19.60 22.22
CA TRP A 59 -25.62 -20.11 21.88
C TRP A 59 -24.59 -18.99 21.73
N PHE A 60 -23.42 -19.23 22.34
CA PHE A 60 -22.26 -18.34 22.32
C PHE A 60 -21.04 -19.09 21.77
N GLY A 61 -20.24 -18.40 20.96
CA GLY A 61 -18.91 -18.82 20.53
C GLY A 61 -17.86 -17.98 21.24
N ILE A 62 -16.96 -18.62 21.99
CA ILE A 62 -15.81 -17.97 22.63
C ILE A 62 -14.59 -18.22 21.74
N VAL A 63 -14.02 -17.16 21.19
CA VAL A 63 -12.82 -17.21 20.35
C VAL A 63 -11.62 -16.68 21.12
N SER A 64 -10.50 -17.39 21.04
CA SER A 64 -9.25 -16.98 21.67
C SER A 64 -8.08 -17.20 20.71
N ASP A 65 -7.30 -16.15 20.42
CA ASP A 65 -6.07 -16.26 19.63
C ASP A 65 -4.85 -16.34 20.56
N TRP A 66 -3.86 -17.14 20.18
CA TRP A 66 -2.66 -17.45 20.97
C TRP A 66 -1.39 -17.42 20.09
N THR A 67 -0.22 -17.18 20.68
CA THR A 67 1.07 -17.13 19.96
C THR A 67 1.54 -18.48 19.43
N ASP A 68 1.16 -19.57 20.10
CA ASP A 68 1.65 -20.93 19.86
C ASP A 68 0.82 -21.97 20.65
N ARG A 69 1.08 -23.25 20.40
CA ARG A 69 0.41 -24.37 21.08
C ARG A 69 0.75 -24.47 22.57
N GLU A 70 1.98 -24.14 22.96
CA GLU A 70 2.44 -24.25 24.36
C GLU A 70 1.66 -23.29 25.26
N SER A 71 1.36 -22.09 24.76
CA SER A 71 0.54 -21.06 25.40
C SER A 71 -0.90 -21.53 25.63
N VAL A 72 -1.51 -22.23 24.66
CA VAL A 72 -2.84 -22.83 24.79
C VAL A 72 -2.85 -23.92 25.86
N ASP A 73 -1.84 -24.80 25.85
CA ASP A 73 -1.72 -25.88 26.82
C ASP A 73 -1.37 -25.36 28.23
N ALA A 74 -0.64 -24.24 28.33
CA ALA A 74 -0.38 -23.51 29.58
C ALA A 74 -1.67 -22.86 30.13
N PHE A 75 -2.46 -22.20 29.29
CA PHE A 75 -3.82 -21.76 29.67
C PHE A 75 -4.68 -22.93 30.13
N GLY A 76 -4.59 -24.07 29.44
CA GLY A 76 -5.22 -25.34 29.78
C GLY A 76 -4.94 -25.86 31.21
N ARG A 77 -3.86 -25.38 31.85
CA ARG A 77 -3.43 -25.71 33.22
C ARG A 77 -3.45 -24.50 34.17
N SER A 78 -3.99 -23.36 33.74
CA SER A 78 -3.94 -22.09 34.49
C SER A 78 -5.16 -21.88 35.39
N ALA A 79 -4.97 -21.10 36.47
CA ALA A 79 -6.08 -20.64 37.31
C ALA A 79 -7.12 -19.82 36.53
N ALA A 80 -6.71 -19.06 35.50
CA ALA A 80 -7.65 -18.28 34.67
C ALA A 80 -8.67 -19.17 33.91
N ARG A 81 -8.28 -20.40 33.53
CA ARG A 81 -9.21 -21.40 32.97
C ARG A 81 -10.17 -21.93 34.03
N GLU A 82 -9.72 -22.05 35.28
CA GLU A 82 -10.57 -22.44 36.41
C GLU A 82 -11.59 -21.33 36.69
N THR A 83 -11.16 -20.05 36.76
CA THR A 83 -12.05 -18.88 36.86
C THR A 83 -13.10 -18.87 35.74
N LEU A 84 -12.70 -19.03 34.47
CA LEU A 84 -13.64 -19.11 33.34
C LEU A 84 -14.64 -20.26 33.50
N THR A 85 -14.13 -21.45 33.88
CA THR A 85 -14.95 -22.67 34.03
C THR A 85 -15.97 -22.55 35.16
N GLU A 86 -15.63 -21.85 36.24
CA GLU A 86 -16.48 -21.56 37.39
C GLU A 86 -17.48 -20.44 37.11
N ALA A 87 -17.03 -19.30 36.58
CA ALA A 87 -17.87 -18.16 36.23
C ALA A 87 -19.01 -18.53 35.25
N LEU A 88 -18.73 -19.46 34.33
CA LEU A 88 -19.70 -19.98 33.36
C LEU A 88 -20.28 -21.35 33.75
N ARG A 89 -20.05 -21.85 34.98
CA ARG A 89 -20.51 -23.18 35.42
C ARG A 89 -22.02 -23.24 35.51
N ASP A 90 -22.59 -22.32 36.28
CA ASP A 90 -24.02 -22.34 36.58
C ASP A 90 -24.82 -21.61 35.50
N LEU A 91 -24.19 -20.84 34.61
CA LEU A 91 -24.89 -20.06 33.59
C LEU A 91 -25.15 -20.83 32.27
N ARG A 92 -24.65 -22.06 32.15
CA ARG A 92 -24.81 -22.91 30.94
C ARG A 92 -25.77 -24.09 31.15
N GLU A 93 -26.34 -24.59 30.07
CA GLU A 93 -27.44 -25.56 30.11
C GLU A 93 -27.01 -27.01 30.29
N ASP A 94 -25.85 -27.42 29.80
CA ASP A 94 -25.18 -28.67 30.21
C ASP A 94 -23.65 -28.61 30.00
N ALA A 95 -22.94 -29.65 30.42
CA ALA A 95 -21.48 -29.79 30.36
C ALA A 95 -20.95 -30.40 29.04
N THR A 96 -21.75 -30.45 27.98
CA THR A 96 -21.33 -30.81 26.61
C THR A 96 -20.38 -29.76 26.04
N ARG A 97 -19.09 -29.91 26.36
CA ARG A 97 -18.01 -29.06 25.86
C ARG A 97 -17.70 -29.39 24.40
N SER A 98 -18.35 -28.71 23.47
CA SER A 98 -17.88 -28.60 22.09
C SER A 98 -16.68 -27.66 22.02
N THR A 99 -15.54 -28.14 22.52
CA THR A 99 -14.23 -27.47 22.41
C THR A 99 -13.66 -27.82 21.04
N PHE A 100 -13.70 -26.89 20.10
CA PHE A 100 -13.00 -27.04 18.83
C PHE A 100 -11.57 -26.50 19.02
N THR A 101 -10.62 -27.42 19.21
CA THR A 101 -9.20 -27.07 19.19
C THR A 101 -8.72 -26.97 17.75
N VAL A 102 -9.04 -25.83 17.15
CA VAL A 102 -8.45 -25.38 15.90
C VAL A 102 -6.98 -25.04 16.14
N LEU A 103 -6.11 -25.46 15.22
CA LEU A 103 -4.67 -25.18 15.29
C LEU A 103 -4.21 -24.61 13.96
N ALA A 104 -3.98 -23.29 14.00
CA ALA A 104 -3.15 -22.55 13.06
C ALA A 104 -3.59 -22.41 11.59
N THR A 105 -3.10 -21.32 11.01
CA THR A 105 -2.85 -21.17 9.57
C THR A 105 -1.56 -21.93 9.22
N VAL A 106 -1.65 -22.99 8.42
CA VAL A 106 -0.49 -23.77 7.92
C VAL A 106 -0.80 -24.23 6.49
N GLU A 107 0.17 -24.22 5.59
CA GLU A 107 0.03 -24.88 4.28
C GLU A 107 -0.15 -26.40 4.50
N ALA A 108 -1.26 -26.96 4.02
CA ALA A 108 -1.66 -28.33 4.34
C ALA A 108 -0.92 -29.39 3.49
N GLU A 109 0.02 -30.13 4.09
CA GLU A 109 0.72 -31.23 3.41
C GLU A 109 -0.13 -32.50 3.18
N ARG A 110 -1.38 -32.56 3.68
CA ARG A 110 -2.29 -33.73 3.55
C ARG A 110 -3.77 -33.31 3.59
N PRO A 111 -4.68 -34.03 2.90
CA PRO A 111 -6.11 -33.77 2.98
C PRO A 111 -6.64 -34.05 4.39
N ARG A 112 -7.18 -33.02 5.02
CA ARG A 112 -7.82 -33.04 6.34
C ARG A 112 -8.95 -32.02 6.38
N PRO A 113 -10.00 -32.24 7.20
CA PRO A 113 -11.08 -31.28 7.31
C PRO A 113 -10.57 -29.91 7.75
N VAL A 114 -11.00 -28.87 7.03
CA VAL A 114 -10.66 -27.48 7.30
C VAL A 114 -11.91 -26.69 7.64
N ARG A 115 -11.72 -25.60 8.38
CA ARG A 115 -12.74 -24.59 8.65
C ARG A 115 -12.26 -23.26 8.12
N ILE A 116 -13.09 -22.57 7.37
CA ILE A 116 -12.80 -21.28 6.77
C ILE A 116 -13.59 -20.22 7.54
N ASP A 117 -12.90 -19.29 8.19
CA ASP A 117 -13.49 -18.11 8.82
C ASP A 117 -13.54 -16.98 7.79
N PHE A 118 -14.75 -16.61 7.36
CA PHE A 118 -15.01 -15.42 6.55
C PHE A 118 -15.59 -14.32 7.44
N SER A 119 -14.75 -13.38 7.87
CA SER A 119 -15.20 -12.24 8.68
C SER A 119 -15.46 -11.01 7.81
N THR A 120 -16.58 -10.31 8.03
CA THR A 120 -16.91 -9.05 7.35
C THR A 120 -17.69 -8.07 8.23
N SER A 121 -17.50 -6.78 7.97
CA SER A 121 -18.17 -5.69 8.70
C SER A 121 -19.39 -5.19 7.91
N VAL A 122 -20.58 -5.27 8.51
CA VAL A 122 -21.87 -4.89 7.92
C VAL A 122 -22.35 -3.57 8.52
N LYS A 123 -22.76 -2.63 7.67
CA LYS A 123 -23.17 -1.28 8.10
C LYS A 123 -24.50 -1.32 8.89
N PRO A 124 -24.70 -0.41 9.87
CA PRO A 124 -25.98 -0.22 10.52
C PRO A 124 -27.11 0.03 9.50
N GLY A 125 -28.16 -0.80 9.53
CA GLY A 125 -29.29 -0.75 8.60
C GLY A 125 -29.20 -1.77 7.45
N GLU A 126 -28.06 -2.41 7.22
CA GLU A 126 -27.89 -3.41 6.15
C GLU A 126 -27.98 -4.87 6.64
N GLN A 127 -28.03 -5.12 7.96
CA GLN A 127 -27.94 -6.48 8.55
C GLN A 127 -28.98 -7.45 7.99
N VAL A 128 -30.26 -7.07 7.97
CA VAL A 128 -31.36 -7.91 7.45
C VAL A 128 -31.15 -8.27 5.97
N ALA A 129 -30.47 -7.41 5.20
CA ALA A 129 -30.16 -7.70 3.81
C ALA A 129 -28.94 -8.63 3.68
N PHE A 130 -27.95 -8.50 4.57
CA PHE A 130 -26.81 -9.40 4.68
C PHE A 130 -27.23 -10.81 5.09
N GLU A 131 -28.04 -10.95 6.13
CA GLU A 131 -28.58 -12.23 6.61
C GLU A 131 -29.36 -12.97 5.50
N ARG A 132 -30.19 -12.26 4.73
CA ARG A 132 -30.89 -12.83 3.56
C ARG A 132 -29.95 -13.26 2.44
N ALA A 133 -28.91 -12.46 2.17
CA ALA A 133 -27.92 -12.80 1.16
C ALA A 133 -27.11 -14.04 1.59
N TYR A 134 -26.70 -14.12 2.86
CA TYR A 134 -26.07 -15.28 3.47
C TYR A 134 -26.95 -16.52 3.30
N THR A 135 -28.22 -16.50 3.76
CA THR A 135 -29.15 -17.63 3.59
C THR A 135 -29.28 -18.07 2.13
N THR A 136 -29.26 -17.13 1.18
CA THR A 136 -29.31 -17.41 -0.26
C THR A 136 -28.02 -18.10 -0.75
N VAL A 137 -26.85 -17.76 -0.21
CA VAL A 137 -25.58 -18.43 -0.53
C VAL A 137 -25.53 -19.81 0.12
N THR A 138 -25.83 -19.95 1.41
CA THR A 138 -25.85 -21.24 2.12
C THR A 138 -26.69 -22.30 1.39
N GLN A 139 -27.86 -21.90 0.88
CA GLN A 139 -28.74 -22.78 0.09
C GLN A 139 -28.17 -23.19 -1.27
N ARG A 140 -27.29 -22.38 -1.88
CA ARG A 140 -26.67 -22.66 -3.18
C ARG A 140 -25.40 -23.50 -3.06
N ILE A 141 -24.71 -23.43 -1.93
CA ILE A 141 -23.44 -24.15 -1.71
C ILE A 141 -23.62 -25.50 -1.00
N GLY A 142 -24.78 -25.77 -0.41
CA GLY A 142 -25.03 -26.97 0.40
C GLY A 142 -24.80 -28.31 -0.31
N ASP A 143 -24.95 -28.36 -1.64
CA ASP A 143 -24.73 -29.55 -2.46
C ASP A 143 -23.29 -29.65 -3.02
N SER A 144 -22.37 -28.76 -2.61
CA SER A 144 -21.00 -28.70 -3.15
C SER A 144 -20.15 -29.87 -2.65
N ARG A 145 -19.32 -30.42 -3.54
CA ARG A 145 -18.37 -31.48 -3.18
C ARG A 145 -17.46 -31.04 -2.04
N GLY A 146 -17.38 -31.85 -0.99
CA GLY A 146 -16.53 -31.60 0.18
C GLY A 146 -17.00 -30.46 1.08
N TYR A 147 -18.14 -29.82 0.82
CA TYR A 147 -18.77 -28.90 1.78
C TYR A 147 -19.47 -29.72 2.89
N VAL A 148 -19.22 -29.38 4.15
CA VAL A 148 -19.79 -30.10 5.30
C VAL A 148 -20.95 -29.32 5.92
N ARG A 149 -20.75 -28.02 6.20
CA ARG A 149 -21.72 -27.10 6.83
C ARG A 149 -21.14 -25.70 6.95
N GLU A 150 -21.94 -24.70 7.29
CA GLU A 150 -21.44 -23.42 7.78
C GLU A 150 -22.29 -22.83 8.91
N GLU A 151 -21.71 -21.91 9.68
CA GLU A 151 -22.36 -21.25 10.81
C GLU A 151 -22.13 -19.74 10.75
N LEU A 152 -23.21 -18.94 10.88
CA LEU A 152 -23.13 -17.49 10.98
C LEU A 152 -23.16 -17.04 12.44
N LEU A 153 -22.07 -16.40 12.88
CA LEU A 153 -21.97 -15.74 14.17
C LEU A 153 -21.82 -14.23 13.97
N ARG A 154 -22.16 -13.43 14.99
CA ARG A 154 -21.88 -12.00 15.02
C ARG A 154 -21.27 -11.53 16.33
N ASP A 155 -20.60 -10.38 16.29
CA ASP A 155 -20.11 -9.70 17.49
C ASP A 155 -21.26 -9.11 18.34
N GLU A 156 -20.98 -8.79 19.60
CA GLU A 156 -21.98 -8.17 20.49
C GLU A 156 -22.48 -6.80 20.00
N ALA A 157 -21.68 -6.09 19.18
CA ALA A 157 -22.08 -4.84 18.56
C ALA A 157 -23.09 -5.02 17.42
N GLY A 158 -23.23 -6.23 16.87
CA GLY A 158 -24.13 -6.56 15.77
C GLY A 158 -23.70 -6.00 14.41
N LEU A 159 -22.41 -5.68 14.26
CA LEU A 159 -21.83 -5.01 13.08
C LEU A 159 -20.71 -5.82 12.42
N ARG A 160 -20.13 -6.82 13.10
CA ARG A 160 -19.22 -7.79 12.47
C ARG A 160 -19.84 -9.17 12.44
N TYR A 161 -19.84 -9.78 11.27
CA TYR A 161 -20.33 -11.14 11.02
C TYR A 161 -19.16 -12.04 10.67
N HIS A 162 -19.25 -13.29 11.12
CA HIS A 162 -18.30 -14.38 10.85
C HIS A 162 -19.07 -15.56 10.28
N ILE A 163 -18.77 -15.96 9.05
CA ILE A 163 -19.25 -17.20 8.45
C ILE A 163 -18.14 -18.24 8.61
N PHE A 164 -18.39 -19.26 9.42
CA PHE A 164 -17.47 -20.37 9.61
C PHE A 164 -17.90 -21.58 8.78
N ALA A 165 -17.37 -21.73 7.57
CA ALA A 165 -17.66 -22.86 6.68
C ALA A 165 -16.69 -24.03 6.92
N GLU A 166 -17.19 -25.25 7.03
CA GLU A 166 -16.42 -26.48 7.26
C GLU A 166 -16.40 -27.33 5.98
N TRP A 167 -15.22 -27.81 5.61
CA TRP A 167 -14.96 -28.57 4.38
C TRP A 167 -14.16 -29.84 4.69
N GLU A 168 -14.29 -30.88 3.86
CA GLU A 168 -13.59 -32.17 4.01
C GLU A 168 -12.09 -32.06 3.72
N SER A 169 -11.69 -31.13 2.85
CA SER A 169 -10.29 -30.74 2.63
C SER A 169 -10.17 -29.28 2.17
N GLU A 170 -8.96 -28.72 2.25
CA GLU A 170 -8.66 -27.41 1.63
C GLU A 170 -8.76 -27.49 0.10
N ASP A 171 -8.38 -28.62 -0.51
CA ASP A 171 -8.48 -28.83 -1.96
C ASP A 171 -9.93 -28.81 -2.46
N ASP A 172 -10.89 -29.37 -1.71
CA ASP A 172 -12.32 -29.32 -2.08
C ASP A 172 -12.84 -27.86 -2.02
N PHE A 173 -12.43 -27.09 -1.00
CA PHE A 173 -12.75 -25.66 -0.91
C PHE A 173 -12.09 -24.84 -2.04
N VAL A 174 -10.81 -25.08 -2.34
CA VAL A 174 -10.10 -24.38 -3.41
C VAL A 174 -10.70 -24.70 -4.77
N GLN A 175 -11.00 -25.98 -5.05
CA GLN A 175 -11.71 -26.37 -6.27
C GLN A 175 -13.11 -25.74 -6.36
N TRP A 176 -13.82 -25.62 -5.24
CA TRP A 176 -15.11 -24.92 -5.22
C TRP A 176 -14.97 -23.43 -5.56
N VAL A 177 -13.95 -22.74 -5.02
CA VAL A 177 -13.65 -21.31 -5.31
C VAL A 177 -13.14 -21.09 -6.74
N GLU A 178 -12.38 -22.03 -7.28
CA GLU A 178 -11.76 -21.92 -8.61
C GLU A 178 -12.69 -22.33 -9.76
N ASP A 179 -13.79 -23.03 -9.48
CA ASP A 179 -14.83 -23.34 -10.48
C ASP A 179 -15.66 -22.08 -10.83
N PRO A 180 -15.63 -21.60 -12.09
CA PRO A 180 -16.35 -20.39 -12.49
C PRO A 180 -17.87 -20.48 -12.32
N SER A 181 -18.46 -21.68 -12.26
CA SER A 181 -19.90 -21.86 -12.07
C SER A 181 -20.37 -21.56 -10.65
N HIS A 182 -19.47 -21.60 -9.65
CA HIS A 182 -19.78 -21.25 -8.26
C HIS A 182 -19.65 -19.75 -7.96
N MET A 183 -19.08 -18.95 -8.87
CA MET A 183 -19.04 -17.48 -8.72
C MET A 183 -20.46 -16.88 -8.64
N ASP A 184 -21.41 -17.43 -9.41
CA ASP A 184 -22.84 -17.07 -9.33
C ASP A 184 -23.50 -17.54 -8.03
N ALA A 185 -22.98 -18.59 -7.39
CA ALA A 185 -23.47 -19.07 -6.10
C ALA A 185 -23.18 -18.06 -4.98
N GLY A 186 -21.95 -17.53 -4.93
CA GLY A 186 -21.50 -16.54 -3.93
C GLY A 186 -21.91 -15.08 -4.20
N ALA A 187 -22.35 -14.76 -5.43
CA ALA A 187 -22.67 -13.39 -5.87
C ALA A 187 -23.56 -12.55 -4.92
N PRO A 188 -24.59 -13.09 -4.22
CA PRO A 188 -25.40 -12.29 -3.27
C PRO A 188 -24.61 -11.64 -2.13
N LEU A 189 -23.51 -12.26 -1.66
CA LEU A 189 -22.67 -11.74 -0.58
C LEU A 189 -21.52 -10.83 -1.07
N ALA A 190 -21.22 -10.83 -2.38
CA ALA A 190 -20.06 -10.16 -2.96
C ALA A 190 -19.94 -8.66 -2.60
N ARG A 191 -21.07 -7.98 -2.36
CA ARG A 191 -21.10 -6.55 -2.01
C ARG A 191 -20.57 -6.19 -0.61
N TRP A 192 -20.45 -7.15 0.30
CA TRP A 192 -19.80 -6.96 1.61
C TRP A 192 -18.40 -7.58 1.63
N HIS A 193 -18.16 -8.64 0.85
CA HIS A 193 -16.85 -9.24 0.65
C HIS A 193 -15.81 -8.30 -0.02
N SER A 194 -16.22 -7.11 -0.47
CA SER A 194 -15.38 -6.09 -1.10
C SER A 194 -14.99 -4.91 -0.21
N VAL A 195 -15.51 -4.82 1.03
CA VAL A 195 -15.35 -3.63 1.90
C VAL A 195 -14.35 -3.89 3.02
N GLU A 196 -14.64 -4.86 3.87
CA GLU A 196 -13.71 -5.45 4.83
C GLU A 196 -13.98 -6.96 4.81
N PHE A 197 -13.06 -7.74 4.24
CA PHE A 197 -13.20 -9.18 4.11
C PHE A 197 -11.89 -9.84 4.50
N ARG A 198 -11.96 -10.81 5.40
CA ARG A 198 -10.82 -11.64 5.77
C ARG A 198 -11.23 -13.11 5.68
N ARG A 199 -10.37 -13.90 5.06
CA ARG A 199 -10.44 -15.36 4.99
C ARG A 199 -9.28 -15.94 5.78
N GLU A 200 -9.55 -16.73 6.81
CA GLU A 200 -8.55 -17.52 7.53
C GLU A 200 -8.89 -19.01 7.37
N VAL A 201 -7.95 -19.81 6.85
CA VAL A 201 -8.06 -21.27 6.70
C VAL A 201 -7.51 -21.93 7.97
N LEU A 202 -8.28 -22.85 8.55
CA LEU A 202 -8.05 -23.38 9.90
C LEU A 202 -8.15 -24.91 9.90
N GLU A 203 -7.10 -25.62 10.31
CA GLU A 203 -7.12 -27.10 10.32
C GLU A 203 -7.92 -27.66 11.52
N ILE A 204 -8.82 -28.61 11.26
CA ILE A 204 -9.60 -29.29 12.30
C ILE A 204 -8.84 -30.51 12.82
N ARG A 205 -8.07 -30.31 13.90
CA ARG A 205 -7.24 -31.36 14.52
C ARG A 205 -7.98 -32.27 15.50
N GLN A 206 -9.15 -31.85 16.01
CA GLN A 206 -9.97 -32.64 16.93
C GLN A 206 -11.45 -32.24 16.85
N ARG A 207 -12.35 -33.21 16.65
CA ARG A 207 -13.80 -33.06 16.82
C ARG A 207 -14.25 -33.71 18.15
N PRO A 208 -15.28 -33.20 18.86
CA PRO A 208 -15.93 -33.94 19.94
C PRO A 208 -16.81 -35.07 19.38
N ASP A 209 -16.80 -36.26 19.99
CA ASP A 209 -17.53 -37.46 19.53
C ASP A 209 -19.07 -37.40 19.79
N ALA A 210 -19.68 -36.21 19.82
CA ALA A 210 -20.99 -35.97 20.45
C ALA A 210 -22.15 -35.61 19.49
N ASP A 211 -21.93 -35.50 18.18
CA ASP A 211 -22.98 -35.25 17.18
C ASP A 211 -23.37 -36.56 16.47
N SER A 212 -24.27 -37.34 17.09
CA SER A 212 -24.76 -38.62 16.56
C SER A 212 -25.93 -38.52 15.56
N ASP A 213 -26.28 -37.31 15.13
CA ASP A 213 -27.54 -37.03 14.41
C ASP A 213 -27.39 -36.90 12.88
N PHE A 214 -26.20 -37.19 12.30
CA PHE A 214 -25.96 -37.10 10.85
C PHE A 214 -25.26 -38.36 10.28
N PRO A 215 -25.82 -39.01 9.24
CA PRO A 215 -25.27 -40.24 8.68
C PRO A 215 -24.18 -39.99 7.61
N PRO A 216 -23.15 -40.84 7.51
CA PRO A 216 -22.12 -40.75 6.46
C PRO A 216 -22.57 -41.39 5.13
N LEU A 217 -21.96 -40.97 4.02
CA LEU A 217 -22.11 -41.57 2.68
C LEU A 217 -20.94 -42.53 2.37
N ASP A 218 -21.25 -43.66 1.71
CA ASP A 218 -20.27 -44.70 1.37
C ASP A 218 -19.38 -44.33 0.14
N PRO A 219 -18.09 -44.73 0.13
CA PRO A 219 -17.18 -44.44 -0.99
C PRO A 219 -17.30 -45.48 -2.13
N PRO A 220 -17.27 -45.05 -3.42
CA PRO A 220 -17.24 -45.95 -4.57
C PRO A 220 -15.81 -46.44 -4.89
N GLY A 221 -15.65 -47.73 -5.13
CA GLY A 221 -14.35 -48.34 -5.51
C GLY A 221 -14.23 -48.69 -7.00
N GLY A 222 -12.99 -48.69 -7.52
CA GLY A 222 -12.62 -49.16 -8.86
C GLY A 222 -11.12 -49.05 -9.13
N ASP A 223 -10.54 -50.04 -9.84
CA ASP A 223 -9.10 -50.09 -10.16
C ASP A 223 -8.70 -49.04 -11.22
N VAL A 224 -7.42 -48.61 -11.19
CA VAL A 224 -6.98 -47.38 -11.85
C VAL A 224 -5.49 -47.42 -12.24
N GLU A 225 -5.12 -46.92 -13.43
CA GLU A 225 -3.77 -47.09 -14.05
C GLU A 225 -2.91 -45.81 -13.97
N VAL A 226 -1.60 -45.95 -13.73
CA VAL A 226 -0.68 -44.85 -13.30
C VAL A 226 0.03 -44.15 -14.48
N ASP A 227 -0.18 -42.84 -14.60
CA ASP A 227 0.21 -41.99 -15.75
C ASP A 227 1.54 -41.22 -15.56
N ARG A 228 2.11 -41.20 -14.35
CA ARG A 228 3.40 -40.57 -13.97
C ARG A 228 3.82 -41.02 -12.57
N VAL A 229 5.12 -41.14 -12.32
CA VAL A 229 5.67 -41.62 -11.04
C VAL A 229 6.78 -40.71 -10.51
N ARG A 230 6.69 -40.34 -9.23
CA ARG A 230 7.73 -39.64 -8.46
C ARG A 230 8.43 -40.63 -7.55
N VAL A 231 9.76 -40.62 -7.52
CA VAL A 231 10.55 -41.46 -6.63
C VAL A 231 11.45 -40.58 -5.78
N ASP A 232 11.35 -40.78 -4.47
CA ASP A 232 12.16 -40.13 -3.45
C ASP A 232 13.07 -41.19 -2.81
N THR A 233 14.38 -40.95 -2.81
CA THR A 233 15.37 -41.80 -2.12
C THR A 233 16.11 -40.98 -1.08
N ALA A 234 15.92 -41.35 0.18
CA ALA A 234 16.57 -40.71 1.32
C ALA A 234 17.98 -41.30 1.55
N VAL A 235 18.98 -40.42 1.62
CA VAL A 235 20.40 -40.77 1.73
C VAL A 235 21.02 -40.00 2.89
N ALA A 236 21.53 -40.71 3.89
CA ALA A 236 22.38 -40.13 4.93
C ALA A 236 23.80 -39.90 4.38
N VAL A 237 24.34 -38.69 4.56
CA VAL A 237 25.65 -38.29 4.06
C VAL A 237 26.44 -37.64 5.18
N GLU A 238 27.62 -38.19 5.47
CA GLU A 238 28.49 -37.63 6.51
C GLU A 238 28.98 -36.22 6.11
N PRO A 239 29.15 -35.27 7.04
CA PRO A 239 29.42 -33.87 6.71
C PRO A 239 30.66 -33.62 5.83
N TRP A 240 31.66 -34.50 5.88
CA TRP A 240 32.88 -34.42 5.05
C TRP A 240 32.73 -35.12 3.67
N GLU A 241 31.65 -35.85 3.43
CA GLU A 241 31.31 -36.41 2.12
C GLU A 241 30.32 -35.53 1.34
N ALA A 242 29.68 -34.54 1.98
CA ALA A 242 28.60 -33.71 1.44
C ALA A 242 28.91 -33.07 0.07
N GLU A 243 30.02 -32.34 -0.05
CA GLU A 243 30.43 -31.68 -1.30
C GLU A 243 30.68 -32.71 -2.43
N ALA A 244 31.26 -33.86 -2.09
CA ALA A 244 31.49 -34.95 -3.05
C ALA A 244 30.19 -35.66 -3.47
N PHE A 245 29.20 -35.72 -2.57
CA PHE A 245 27.87 -36.25 -2.86
C PHE A 245 27.05 -35.29 -3.75
N GLU A 246 27.06 -33.99 -3.46
CA GLU A 246 26.38 -32.97 -4.27
C GLU A 246 26.97 -32.88 -5.69
N LEU A 247 28.30 -32.94 -5.83
CA LEU A 247 28.98 -33.06 -7.13
C LEU A 247 28.60 -34.34 -7.89
N ALA A 248 28.50 -35.47 -7.18
CA ALA A 248 28.06 -36.72 -7.78
C ALA A 248 26.57 -36.67 -8.19
N TYR A 249 25.72 -35.96 -7.45
CA TYR A 249 24.32 -35.76 -7.78
C TYR A 249 24.20 -34.95 -9.07
N LEU A 250 24.92 -33.83 -9.21
CA LEU A 250 24.89 -33.02 -10.43
C LEU A 250 25.30 -33.84 -11.67
N ALA A 251 26.29 -34.71 -11.54
CA ALA A 251 26.73 -35.62 -12.61
C ALA A 251 25.68 -36.70 -12.95
N ALA A 252 25.07 -37.34 -11.94
CA ALA A 252 24.01 -38.33 -12.14
C ALA A 252 22.76 -37.70 -12.75
N ALA A 253 22.38 -36.52 -12.27
CA ALA A 253 21.21 -35.78 -12.70
C ALA A 253 21.35 -35.26 -14.15
N GLN A 254 22.58 -34.99 -14.60
CA GLN A 254 22.85 -34.68 -16.00
C GLN A 254 22.66 -35.90 -16.93
N LEU A 255 22.95 -37.12 -16.44
CA LEU A 255 22.64 -38.37 -17.16
C LEU A 255 21.14 -38.65 -17.17
N ALA A 256 20.46 -38.51 -16.02
CA ALA A 256 19.01 -38.72 -15.89
C ALA A 256 18.21 -37.78 -16.81
N ARG A 257 18.55 -36.48 -16.87
CA ARG A 257 17.95 -35.51 -17.80
C ARG A 257 18.10 -35.86 -19.29
N SER A 258 19.00 -36.76 -19.66
CA SER A 258 19.16 -37.24 -21.04
C SER A 258 18.43 -38.56 -21.33
N ALA A 259 17.82 -39.18 -20.31
CA ALA A 259 17.12 -40.46 -20.43
C ALA A 259 15.66 -40.28 -20.92
N PRO A 260 15.14 -41.19 -21.77
CA PRO A 260 13.74 -41.17 -22.17
C PRO A 260 12.79 -41.29 -20.98
N GLY A 261 11.75 -40.44 -20.95
CA GLY A 261 10.70 -40.46 -19.92
C GLY A 261 11.03 -39.70 -18.62
N HIS A 262 12.24 -39.18 -18.46
CA HIS A 262 12.60 -38.31 -17.33
C HIS A 262 11.90 -36.94 -17.44
N ALA A 263 11.18 -36.52 -16.39
CA ALA A 263 10.40 -35.28 -16.37
C ALA A 263 10.99 -34.18 -15.48
N ARG A 264 11.46 -34.51 -14.26
CA ARG A 264 11.98 -33.53 -13.28
C ARG A 264 12.94 -34.22 -12.32
N GLU A 265 13.93 -33.48 -11.82
CA GLU A 265 14.82 -33.95 -10.76
C GLU A 265 15.12 -32.83 -9.77
N GLU A 266 15.26 -33.19 -8.49
CA GLU A 266 15.40 -32.26 -7.38
C GLU A 266 16.17 -32.92 -6.23
N LEU A 267 17.09 -32.16 -5.61
CA LEU A 267 17.82 -32.58 -4.42
C LEU A 267 17.37 -31.71 -3.25
N LEU A 268 16.68 -32.31 -2.29
CA LEU A 268 16.28 -31.64 -1.05
C LEU A 268 17.25 -32.04 0.08
N ARG A 269 17.44 -31.14 1.06
CA ARG A 269 18.30 -31.35 2.22
C ARG A 269 17.49 -31.16 3.49
N GLU A 270 17.56 -32.11 4.42
CA GLU A 270 16.87 -31.97 5.71
C GLU A 270 17.48 -30.82 6.54
N PRO A 271 16.71 -30.13 7.40
CA PRO A 271 17.20 -28.99 8.20
C PRO A 271 18.35 -29.31 9.16
N ASP A 272 18.58 -30.59 9.49
CA ASP A 272 19.72 -31.03 10.29
C ASP A 272 21.05 -31.06 9.51
N GLY A 273 20.98 -30.93 8.19
CA GLY A 273 22.10 -30.90 7.26
C GLY A 273 22.79 -32.25 6.98
N ARG A 274 22.26 -33.37 7.50
CA ARG A 274 22.88 -34.72 7.45
C ARG A 274 22.21 -35.70 6.49
N ARG A 275 20.96 -35.45 6.11
CA ARG A 275 20.22 -36.28 5.16
C ARG A 275 19.80 -35.48 3.93
N TYR A 276 19.86 -36.14 2.79
CA TYR A 276 19.47 -35.63 1.49
C TYR A 276 18.40 -36.52 0.87
N HIS A 277 17.48 -35.92 0.13
CA HIS A 277 16.44 -36.62 -0.63
C HIS A 277 16.71 -36.41 -2.12
N VAL A 278 17.00 -37.50 -2.83
CA VAL A 278 17.13 -37.50 -4.29
C VAL A 278 15.76 -37.81 -4.87
N VAL A 279 15.12 -36.79 -5.44
CA VAL A 279 13.76 -36.86 -5.97
C VAL A 279 13.79 -36.81 -7.50
N ALA A 280 13.24 -37.82 -8.16
CA ALA A 280 13.14 -37.88 -9.62
C ALA A 280 11.70 -38.23 -10.06
N GLU A 281 11.18 -37.54 -11.08
CA GLU A 281 9.87 -37.78 -11.68
C GLU A 281 10.01 -38.33 -13.09
N TRP A 282 9.27 -39.39 -13.38
CA TRP A 282 9.29 -40.14 -14.64
C TRP A 282 7.87 -40.36 -15.15
N ASP A 283 7.69 -40.34 -16.47
CA ASP A 283 6.40 -40.59 -17.12
C ASP A 283 5.82 -41.99 -16.89
N SER A 284 6.62 -42.96 -16.43
CA SER A 284 6.16 -44.27 -15.99
C SER A 284 7.12 -44.91 -14.97
N GLU A 285 6.59 -45.77 -14.09
CA GLU A 285 7.43 -46.59 -13.20
C GLU A 285 8.41 -47.48 -13.98
N ARG A 286 7.99 -47.89 -15.19
CA ARG A 286 8.76 -48.74 -16.08
C ARG A 286 9.99 -48.04 -16.63
N HIS A 287 9.89 -46.82 -17.18
CA HIS A 287 11.07 -46.11 -17.68
C HIS A 287 12.08 -45.84 -16.58
N PHE A 288 11.63 -45.50 -15.36
CA PHE A 288 12.50 -45.39 -14.20
C PHE A 288 13.18 -46.72 -13.81
N THR A 289 12.43 -47.82 -13.84
CA THR A 289 12.95 -49.16 -13.54
C THR A 289 13.97 -49.60 -14.59
N ASP A 290 13.69 -49.39 -15.87
CA ASP A 290 14.59 -49.72 -16.99
C ASP A 290 15.87 -48.87 -16.92
N TRP A 291 15.78 -47.56 -16.61
CA TRP A 291 16.94 -46.69 -16.44
C TRP A 291 17.80 -47.02 -15.21
N THR A 292 17.18 -47.39 -14.08
CA THR A 292 17.91 -47.81 -12.86
C THR A 292 18.47 -49.23 -12.94
N ALA A 293 17.99 -50.07 -13.87
CA ALA A 293 18.54 -51.40 -14.14
C ALA A 293 19.88 -51.39 -14.87
N GLU A 294 20.23 -50.29 -15.56
CA GLU A 294 21.55 -50.12 -16.18
C GLU A 294 22.63 -49.84 -15.12
N PRO A 295 23.63 -50.73 -14.93
CA PRO A 295 24.59 -50.58 -13.83
C PRO A 295 25.40 -49.28 -13.88
N ALA A 296 25.67 -48.76 -15.08
CA ALA A 296 26.39 -47.50 -15.27
C ALA A 296 25.66 -46.28 -14.71
N ASN A 297 24.32 -46.32 -14.61
CA ASN A 297 23.50 -45.19 -14.20
C ASN A 297 23.30 -45.15 -12.68
N TRP A 298 23.13 -46.33 -12.05
CA TRP A 298 22.72 -46.42 -10.64
C TRP A 298 23.73 -47.11 -9.70
N THR A 299 24.27 -48.29 -10.03
CA THR A 299 25.11 -49.07 -9.09
C THR A 299 26.61 -48.86 -9.23
N ALA A 300 27.09 -48.48 -10.42
CA ALA A 300 28.48 -48.15 -10.73
C ALA A 300 28.67 -46.67 -11.16
N GLY A 301 27.57 -45.90 -11.27
CA GLY A 301 27.59 -44.47 -11.56
C GLY A 301 28.03 -43.60 -10.37
N PRO A 302 28.22 -42.28 -10.57
CA PRO A 302 28.78 -41.38 -9.56
C PRO A 302 28.08 -41.43 -8.19
N LEU A 303 26.75 -41.51 -8.18
CA LEU A 303 25.94 -41.53 -6.95
C LEU A 303 25.83 -42.92 -6.30
N GLY A 304 26.19 -43.99 -7.01
CA GLY A 304 25.80 -45.36 -6.64
C GLY A 304 26.30 -45.83 -5.29
N ARG A 305 27.50 -45.38 -4.89
CA ARG A 305 28.10 -45.72 -3.59
C ARG A 305 27.35 -45.14 -2.38
N TRP A 306 26.54 -44.09 -2.59
CA TRP A 306 25.72 -43.47 -1.55
C TRP A 306 24.27 -43.92 -1.63
N LEU A 307 23.70 -44.09 -2.83
CA LEU A 307 22.38 -44.68 -3.01
C LEU A 307 22.32 -46.14 -2.49
N ALA A 308 23.42 -46.89 -2.60
CA ALA A 308 23.56 -48.21 -1.97
C ALA A 308 23.61 -48.18 -0.42
N ARG A 309 23.77 -47.00 0.19
CA ARG A 309 23.60 -46.75 1.63
C ARG A 309 22.24 -46.11 1.98
N GLY A 310 21.39 -45.83 0.98
CA GLY A 310 20.11 -45.15 1.18
C GLY A 310 19.19 -45.94 2.11
N GLU A 311 18.57 -45.25 3.06
CA GLU A 311 17.83 -45.88 4.16
C GLU A 311 16.38 -46.20 3.79
N ASP A 312 15.78 -45.42 2.89
CA ASP A 312 14.38 -45.55 2.49
C ASP A 312 14.16 -45.02 1.05
N ARG A 313 13.40 -45.75 0.22
CA ARG A 313 13.05 -45.36 -1.16
C ARG A 313 11.54 -45.52 -1.36
N ARG A 314 10.87 -44.42 -1.71
CA ARG A 314 9.41 -44.33 -1.84
C ARG A 314 9.02 -43.96 -3.26
N VAL A 315 7.98 -44.60 -3.77
CA VAL A 315 7.48 -44.48 -5.15
C VAL A 315 6.04 -44.02 -5.07
N PHE A 316 5.70 -42.91 -5.74
CA PHE A 316 4.40 -42.24 -5.68
C PHE A 316 3.79 -42.11 -7.09
N ALA A 317 2.56 -42.57 -7.25
CA ALA A 317 1.77 -42.32 -8.47
C ALA A 317 1.23 -40.88 -8.48
N LEU A 318 1.54 -40.11 -9.52
CA LEU A 318 1.15 -38.69 -9.64
C LEU A 318 -0.09 -38.44 -10.51
N ARG A 319 -0.56 -39.45 -11.25
CA ARG A 319 -1.86 -39.45 -11.92
C ARG A 319 -2.37 -40.88 -12.01
N VAL A 320 -3.68 -41.03 -11.93
CA VAL A 320 -4.36 -42.31 -12.08
C VAL A 320 -5.62 -42.12 -12.91
N ARG A 321 -5.75 -42.83 -14.04
CA ARG A 321 -6.93 -42.76 -14.93
C ARG A 321 -7.79 -44.02 -14.80
N PRO A 322 -9.12 -43.90 -14.67
CA PRO A 322 -10.00 -45.06 -14.65
C PRO A 322 -10.03 -45.69 -16.05
N VAL A 323 -9.75 -46.99 -16.13
CA VAL A 323 -9.85 -47.75 -17.38
C VAL A 323 -11.34 -47.93 -17.71
N PRO A 324 -11.85 -47.45 -18.86
CA PRO A 324 -13.24 -47.72 -19.25
C PRO A 324 -13.45 -49.22 -19.47
N PRO A 325 -14.56 -49.82 -19.02
CA PRO A 325 -14.82 -51.25 -19.24
C PRO A 325 -14.83 -51.56 -20.74
N SER A 326 -14.10 -52.61 -21.15
CA SER A 326 -13.93 -52.92 -22.56
C SER A 326 -15.23 -53.37 -23.23
N VAL A 327 -15.56 -52.73 -24.34
CA VAL A 327 -16.74 -53.10 -25.14
C VAL A 327 -16.41 -54.34 -25.96
N ALA A 328 -16.90 -55.51 -25.52
CA ALA A 328 -16.94 -56.71 -26.33
C ALA A 328 -18.00 -56.58 -27.45
N ALA A 329 -17.65 -56.99 -28.67
CA ALA A 329 -18.37 -56.61 -29.90
C ALA A 329 -19.44 -57.60 -30.40
N ALA A 330 -20.55 -57.07 -30.95
CA ALA A 330 -21.43 -57.62 -32.02
C ALA A 330 -22.65 -56.67 -32.22
N THR A 331 -23.52 -56.72 -33.25
CA THR A 331 -23.43 -56.94 -34.73
C THR A 331 -24.77 -56.41 -35.31
N PRO A 332 -24.83 -55.70 -36.47
CA PRO A 332 -25.95 -54.78 -36.77
C PRO A 332 -27.11 -55.38 -37.60
N GLY A 333 -28.27 -54.68 -37.61
CA GLY A 333 -29.40 -54.91 -38.53
C GLY A 333 -30.32 -53.66 -38.65
N PRO A 334 -31.00 -53.39 -39.79
CA PRO A 334 -31.47 -52.03 -40.10
C PRO A 334 -33.01 -51.82 -40.27
N ALA A 335 -33.38 -50.53 -40.33
CA ALA A 335 -34.58 -49.90 -40.93
C ALA A 335 -35.96 -50.00 -40.23
N GLN A 336 -36.53 -48.84 -39.84
CA GLN A 336 -37.73 -48.23 -40.48
C GLN A 336 -38.18 -46.91 -39.79
N GLN A 337 -38.49 -45.90 -40.60
CA GLN A 337 -39.47 -44.82 -40.33
C GLN A 337 -40.87 -45.29 -40.81
N PRO A 338 -42.02 -44.61 -40.56
CA PRO A 338 -42.20 -43.18 -40.22
C PRO A 338 -43.31 -42.86 -39.16
N THR A 339 -43.71 -41.58 -39.14
CA THR A 339 -44.96 -40.96 -38.64
C THR A 339 -45.05 -40.53 -37.16
N ALA A 340 -45.07 -39.20 -36.97
CA ALA A 340 -45.87 -38.53 -35.95
C ALA A 340 -46.97 -37.72 -36.68
N VAL A 341 -48.13 -37.51 -36.05
CA VAL A 341 -49.30 -36.85 -36.65
C VAL A 341 -49.60 -35.55 -35.89
N ASP A 342 -49.84 -34.45 -36.63
CA ASP A 342 -50.26 -33.16 -36.06
C ASP A 342 -51.67 -33.19 -35.46
N VAL A 343 -51.85 -32.53 -34.32
CA VAL A 343 -53.13 -31.89 -33.92
C VAL A 343 -52.81 -30.53 -33.28
N PRO A 344 -53.47 -29.42 -33.70
CA PRO A 344 -53.10 -28.06 -33.28
C PRO A 344 -53.88 -27.55 -32.06
N VAL A 345 -53.36 -26.51 -31.41
CA VAL A 345 -54.03 -25.75 -30.34
C VAL A 345 -54.60 -24.44 -30.92
N ALA A 346 -55.82 -24.09 -30.50
CA ALA A 346 -56.58 -22.91 -30.93
C ALA A 346 -56.56 -21.78 -29.85
N PRO A 347 -56.94 -20.53 -30.18
CA PRO A 347 -56.46 -19.34 -29.45
C PRO A 347 -57.40 -18.77 -28.36
N GLU A 348 -56.77 -17.98 -27.47
CA GLU A 348 -57.17 -16.75 -26.71
C GLU A 348 -58.64 -16.49 -26.27
N PRO A 349 -58.83 -15.66 -25.22
CA PRO A 349 -59.05 -14.23 -25.53
C PRO A 349 -58.34 -13.23 -24.59
N ASP A 350 -58.12 -12.03 -25.13
CA ASP A 350 -57.77 -10.79 -24.44
C ASP A 350 -58.71 -10.44 -23.26
N LEU A 351 -58.18 -9.72 -22.26
CA LEU A 351 -58.97 -8.86 -21.39
C LEU A 351 -58.31 -7.50 -21.18
N GLU A 352 -59.04 -6.46 -21.55
CA GLU A 352 -58.64 -5.04 -21.49
C GLU A 352 -58.50 -4.53 -20.05
N LEU A 353 -57.48 -3.71 -19.78
CA LEU A 353 -57.37 -2.91 -18.56
C LEU A 353 -57.98 -1.51 -18.78
N VAL A 354 -59.25 -1.35 -18.40
CA VAL A 354 -59.97 -0.07 -18.40
C VAL A 354 -59.64 0.73 -17.12
N ALA A 355 -59.25 1.99 -17.29
CA ALA A 355 -58.91 2.88 -16.17
C ALA A 355 -60.16 3.38 -15.40
N GLY A 356 -60.05 3.43 -14.07
CA GLY A 356 -61.03 4.02 -13.15
C GLY A 356 -60.42 5.10 -12.24
N PRO A 357 -61.23 6.06 -11.74
CA PRO A 357 -60.73 7.29 -11.10
C PRO A 357 -60.31 7.12 -9.61
N PRO A 358 -59.51 8.04 -9.05
CA PRO A 358 -58.94 7.91 -7.70
C PRO A 358 -59.96 8.15 -6.58
N VAL A 359 -59.80 7.43 -5.47
CA VAL A 359 -60.61 7.56 -4.25
C VAL A 359 -59.98 8.58 -3.29
N GLN A 360 -60.74 9.62 -2.92
CA GLN A 360 -60.44 10.54 -1.83
C GLN A 360 -61.19 10.16 -0.55
N VAL A 361 -60.54 10.31 0.62
CA VAL A 361 -61.18 10.44 1.94
C VAL A 361 -60.21 11.17 2.91
N PRO A 362 -60.65 11.85 3.99
CA PRO A 362 -60.86 13.29 3.96
C PRO A 362 -60.09 14.08 5.05
N GLU A 363 -60.28 15.41 5.07
CA GLU A 363 -59.60 16.38 5.95
C GLU A 363 -60.62 17.18 6.82
N VAL A 364 -60.13 18.04 7.75
CA VAL A 364 -60.84 19.14 8.48
C VAL A 364 -61.64 18.69 9.75
N PRO A 365 -61.76 19.46 10.88
CA PRO A 365 -61.47 20.90 11.13
C PRO A 365 -60.52 21.27 12.30
N SER A 366 -60.39 22.59 12.52
CA SER A 366 -59.39 23.31 13.33
C SER A 366 -59.94 24.18 14.49
N ALA A 367 -59.05 24.50 15.45
CA ALA A 367 -59.00 25.68 16.35
C ALA A 367 -60.14 25.86 17.41
N PRO A 368 -59.92 26.62 18.53
CA PRO A 368 -59.61 28.07 18.51
C PRO A 368 -58.47 28.56 19.45
N GLU A 369 -58.18 29.85 19.36
CA GLU A 369 -57.07 30.61 20.00
C GLU A 369 -57.31 31.03 21.48
N ARG A 370 -56.25 31.47 22.20
CA ARG A 370 -56.09 32.89 22.65
C ARG A 370 -54.87 33.21 23.56
N HIS A 371 -54.13 34.25 23.14
CA HIS A 371 -53.49 35.37 23.89
C HIS A 371 -52.44 35.22 25.03
N LEU A 372 -51.29 35.90 24.79
CA LEU A 372 -50.52 36.83 25.68
C LEU A 372 -49.80 36.24 26.92
N ASP A 373 -48.66 36.74 27.41
CA ASP A 373 -47.90 37.98 27.11
C ASP A 373 -46.37 37.85 27.43
N ARG A 374 -45.59 38.93 27.20
CA ARG A 374 -44.13 39.05 27.49
C ARG A 374 -43.75 38.93 28.99
N VAL A 375 -42.47 38.59 29.29
CA VAL A 375 -41.56 39.30 30.23
C VAL A 375 -40.12 38.67 30.28
N GLN A 376 -39.11 39.50 30.51
CA GLN A 376 -37.70 39.23 30.93
C GLN A 376 -37.38 40.17 32.13
N PRO A 377 -36.26 40.07 32.87
CA PRO A 377 -35.44 38.92 33.31
C PRO A 377 -35.11 39.02 34.84
N SER A 378 -33.96 38.46 35.30
CA SER A 378 -33.35 38.55 36.67
C SER A 378 -33.92 37.59 37.74
N THR A 379 -33.23 37.16 38.81
CA THR A 379 -31.99 37.64 39.49
C THR A 379 -31.10 36.50 40.03
N VAL A 380 -29.82 36.82 40.32
CA VAL A 380 -28.82 36.01 41.08
C VAL A 380 -29.15 36.02 42.59
N PRO A 381 -28.65 35.07 43.41
CA PRO A 381 -27.57 35.47 44.34
C PRO A 381 -26.47 34.42 44.56
N SER A 382 -25.31 34.91 45.00
CA SER A 382 -24.08 34.17 45.31
C SER A 382 -23.83 34.03 46.82
N ALA A 383 -23.11 32.99 47.22
CA ALA A 383 -22.30 32.88 48.46
C ALA A 383 -21.56 31.52 48.47
N SER A 384 -20.40 31.27 49.09
CA SER A 384 -19.14 32.00 49.28
C SER A 384 -18.32 31.24 50.35
N VAL A 385 -17.15 30.72 49.96
CA VAL A 385 -15.91 30.61 50.77
C VAL A 385 -15.87 29.65 51.98
N GLN A 386 -14.91 28.70 51.98
CA GLN A 386 -13.81 28.67 52.97
C GLN A 386 -12.65 27.76 52.53
N GLU A 387 -11.42 28.24 52.75
CA GLU A 387 -10.16 27.52 52.54
C GLU A 387 -9.81 26.66 53.76
N PHE A 388 -9.01 25.60 53.56
CA PHE A 388 -8.02 25.16 54.54
C PHE A 388 -6.72 24.76 53.82
N VAL A 389 -5.59 25.22 54.35
CA VAL A 389 -4.23 24.97 53.85
C VAL A 389 -3.46 24.21 54.92
N GLU A 390 -2.85 23.09 54.55
CA GLU A 390 -1.73 22.50 55.29
C GLU A 390 -0.77 21.76 54.34
N LYS A 391 0.53 21.82 54.67
CA LYS A 391 1.71 21.22 54.02
C LYS A 391 2.82 21.15 55.08
N PRO A 392 3.89 20.33 54.93
CA PRO A 392 4.22 19.40 53.85
C PRO A 392 4.30 17.94 54.41
N ASP A 393 5.05 16.92 53.96
CA ASP A 393 6.05 16.74 52.88
C ASP A 393 6.17 15.24 52.47
N ASP A 394 7.28 14.87 51.83
CA ASP A 394 7.86 13.52 51.65
C ASP A 394 7.21 12.52 50.66
N GLY A 395 7.97 12.20 49.59
CA GLY A 395 8.00 10.84 49.02
C GLY A 395 7.42 10.59 47.62
N HIS A 396 8.20 10.89 46.58
CA HIS A 396 8.20 10.27 45.22
C HIS A 396 6.86 10.07 44.46
N PRO A 397 6.63 10.75 43.31
CA PRO A 397 5.55 10.38 42.40
C PRO A 397 5.91 9.15 41.56
N LEU A 398 5.12 8.08 41.71
CA LEU A 398 5.01 7.00 40.72
C LEU A 398 4.35 7.55 39.44
N VAL A 399 4.82 7.10 38.28
CA VAL A 399 4.29 7.51 36.97
C VAL A 399 2.87 6.97 36.79
N ALA A 400 1.88 7.87 36.77
CA ALA A 400 0.51 7.52 36.42
C ALA A 400 0.38 7.38 34.89
N ALA A 401 -0.29 6.32 34.43
CA ALA A 401 -0.64 6.15 33.03
C ALA A 401 -1.63 7.23 32.57
N PRO A 402 -1.56 7.70 31.31
CA PRO A 402 -2.47 8.72 30.81
C PRO A 402 -3.89 8.16 30.69
N THR A 403 -4.79 8.59 31.58
CA THR A 403 -6.23 8.37 31.45
C THR A 403 -6.75 9.01 30.16
N ALA A 404 -7.63 8.32 29.46
CA ALA A 404 -8.27 8.80 28.24
C ALA A 404 -8.91 10.18 28.46
N VAL A 405 -8.53 11.14 27.63
CA VAL A 405 -9.11 12.49 27.64
C VAL A 405 -10.44 12.44 26.90
N GLU A 406 -11.55 12.71 27.60
CA GLU A 406 -12.81 13.04 26.93
C GLU A 406 -12.59 14.24 26.01
N VAL A 407 -12.78 14.04 24.71
CA VAL A 407 -12.63 15.10 23.71
C VAL A 407 -13.90 15.96 23.70
N THR A 408 -14.04 16.81 24.72
CA THR A 408 -14.84 18.03 24.57
C THR A 408 -14.16 18.91 23.51
N PRO A 409 -14.88 19.41 22.48
CA PRO A 409 -14.28 20.28 21.46
C PRO A 409 -13.61 21.49 22.11
N ARG A 410 -12.31 21.67 21.88
CA ARG A 410 -11.61 22.88 22.32
C ARG A 410 -12.12 24.08 21.51
N PRO A 411 -12.32 25.26 22.11
CA PRO A 411 -12.60 26.49 21.38
C PRO A 411 -11.52 26.72 20.31
N GLY A 412 -11.94 27.12 19.11
CA GLY A 412 -11.15 27.01 17.89
C GLY A 412 -9.75 27.65 17.98
N ARG A 413 -8.71 26.83 17.77
CA ARG A 413 -7.39 27.32 17.37
C ARG A 413 -7.55 27.93 15.98
N ALA A 414 -7.10 29.18 15.80
CA ALA A 414 -7.16 29.85 14.51
C ALA A 414 -6.42 29.02 13.43
N VAL A 415 -6.98 28.95 12.23
CA VAL A 415 -6.34 28.29 11.09
C VAL A 415 -5.08 29.08 10.73
N GLU A 416 -3.93 28.43 10.72
CA GLU A 416 -2.68 29.08 10.35
C GLU A 416 -2.48 28.98 8.83
N VAL A 417 -2.76 27.82 8.23
CA VAL A 417 -2.70 27.61 6.78
C VAL A 417 -3.96 26.90 6.28
N LEU A 418 -4.58 27.41 5.21
CA LEU A 418 -5.65 26.73 4.48
C LEU A 418 -5.08 26.05 3.23
N VAL A 419 -5.22 24.73 3.13
CA VAL A 419 -4.88 23.94 1.94
C VAL A 419 -6.17 23.58 1.21
N VAL A 420 -6.21 23.88 -0.09
CA VAL A 420 -7.40 23.71 -0.94
C VAL A 420 -7.10 22.65 -1.99
N GLY A 421 -7.81 21.52 -1.93
CA GLY A 421 -7.54 20.31 -2.70
C GLY A 421 -6.74 19.28 -1.88
N ALA A 422 -7.26 18.05 -1.80
CA ALA A 422 -6.70 16.94 -1.04
C ALA A 422 -6.26 15.77 -1.96
N GLY A 423 -5.72 16.12 -3.12
CA GLY A 423 -4.88 15.21 -3.92
C GLY A 423 -3.46 15.09 -3.35
N PRO A 424 -2.54 14.36 -4.01
CA PRO A 424 -1.22 14.03 -3.47
C PRO A 424 -0.39 15.23 -2.99
N ALA A 425 -0.35 16.32 -3.77
CA ALA A 425 0.35 17.56 -3.40
C ALA A 425 -0.23 18.20 -2.12
N GLY A 426 -1.56 18.34 -2.04
CA GLY A 426 -2.24 18.95 -0.90
C GLY A 426 -2.13 18.11 0.37
N LEU A 427 -2.27 16.79 0.27
CA LEU A 427 -2.07 15.87 1.40
C LEU A 427 -0.62 15.90 1.90
N THR A 428 0.37 15.86 0.99
CA THR A 428 1.79 15.99 1.34
C THR A 428 2.05 17.31 2.07
N HIS A 429 1.47 18.41 1.58
CA HIS A 429 1.66 19.72 2.16
C HIS A 429 1.05 19.83 3.56
N ALA A 430 -0.16 19.29 3.74
CA ALA A 430 -0.81 19.22 5.04
C ALA A 430 -0.04 18.35 6.05
N ILE A 431 0.54 17.21 5.61
CA ILE A 431 1.42 16.37 6.42
C ILE A 431 2.66 17.17 6.87
N GLU A 432 3.34 17.88 5.97
CA GLU A 432 4.54 18.63 6.31
C GLU A 432 4.29 19.79 7.27
N LEU A 433 3.15 20.46 7.14
CA LEU A 433 2.71 21.51 8.07
C LEU A 433 2.33 20.92 9.44
N ALA A 434 1.56 19.82 9.45
CA ALA A 434 1.12 19.15 10.68
C ALA A 434 2.30 18.53 11.47
N ARG A 435 3.26 17.88 10.79
CA ARG A 435 4.52 17.38 11.39
C ARG A 435 5.35 18.50 12.03
N ARG A 436 5.18 19.74 11.57
CA ARG A 436 5.81 20.96 12.12
C ARG A 436 4.93 21.72 13.12
N GLY A 437 3.79 21.17 13.54
CA GLY A 437 2.91 21.72 14.56
C GLY A 437 2.05 22.91 14.12
N VAL A 438 1.99 23.18 12.81
CA VAL A 438 1.15 24.23 12.21
C VAL A 438 -0.30 23.75 12.14
N ALA A 439 -1.26 24.58 12.57
CA ALA A 439 -2.68 24.32 12.44
C ALA A 439 -3.12 24.49 10.97
N VAL A 440 -3.12 23.37 10.25
CA VAL A 440 -3.59 23.32 8.87
C VAL A 440 -5.07 22.94 8.81
N ARG A 441 -5.83 23.59 7.93
CA ARG A 441 -7.18 23.20 7.52
C ARG A 441 -7.11 22.69 6.08
N VAL A 442 -7.72 21.56 5.78
CA VAL A 442 -7.67 20.95 4.44
C VAL A 442 -9.09 20.75 3.92
N VAL A 443 -9.42 21.40 2.80
CA VAL A 443 -10.75 21.33 2.17
C VAL A 443 -10.66 20.71 0.78
N ASP A 444 -11.64 19.88 0.40
CA ASP A 444 -11.76 19.35 -0.95
C ASP A 444 -13.23 19.31 -1.39
N LYS A 445 -13.51 19.77 -2.61
CA LYS A 445 -14.86 19.78 -3.18
C LYS A 445 -15.39 18.38 -3.55
N ARG A 446 -14.50 17.38 -3.75
CA ARG A 446 -14.89 15.98 -3.94
C ARG A 446 -15.52 15.46 -2.64
N PRO A 447 -16.75 14.89 -2.65
CA PRO A 447 -17.42 14.43 -1.43
C PRO A 447 -16.76 13.20 -0.79
N GLN A 448 -15.97 12.45 -1.56
CA GLN A 448 -15.21 11.28 -1.12
C GLN A 448 -13.82 11.28 -1.75
N ALA A 449 -12.90 10.47 -1.20
CA ALA A 449 -11.61 10.19 -1.84
C ALA A 449 -11.83 9.46 -3.17
N SER A 450 -10.87 9.54 -4.09
CA SER A 450 -10.93 8.73 -5.32
C SER A 450 -10.79 7.26 -4.94
N THR A 451 -11.80 6.43 -5.22
CA THR A 451 -11.76 4.97 -5.04
C THR A 451 -11.58 4.23 -6.36
N GLN A 452 -11.29 4.96 -7.43
CA GLN A 452 -11.08 4.45 -8.78
C GLN A 452 -9.71 4.91 -9.29
N ALA A 453 -9.28 4.32 -10.39
CA ALA A 453 -8.05 4.74 -11.06
C ALA A 453 -8.10 6.22 -11.44
N ASP A 454 -7.24 7.03 -10.82
CA ASP A 454 -6.90 8.38 -11.26
C ASP A 454 -5.61 8.33 -12.11
N LYS A 455 -5.28 9.41 -12.82
CA LYS A 455 -4.30 9.40 -13.93
C LYS A 455 -2.88 8.92 -13.58
N ALA A 456 -2.40 9.12 -12.36
CA ALA A 456 -1.00 8.87 -11.98
C ALA A 456 -0.75 7.45 -11.41
N ILE A 457 0.48 6.94 -11.66
CA ILE A 457 0.99 5.63 -11.17
C ILE A 457 2.45 5.70 -10.72
N GLY A 458 3.35 6.21 -11.58
CA GLY A 458 4.79 6.16 -11.30
C GLY A 458 5.19 7.03 -10.12
N ILE A 459 5.87 6.43 -9.14
CA ILE A 459 6.48 7.09 -7.98
C ILE A 459 8.00 7.07 -8.16
N HIS A 460 8.59 8.25 -8.32
CA HIS A 460 10.02 8.39 -8.57
C HIS A 460 10.84 8.12 -7.32
N CYS A 461 12.12 7.74 -7.52
CA CYS A 461 13.10 7.55 -6.45
C CYS A 461 13.11 8.74 -5.46
N ARG A 462 13.06 9.97 -5.97
CA ARG A 462 13.03 11.19 -5.14
C ARG A 462 11.79 11.32 -4.25
N THR A 463 10.64 10.83 -4.71
CA THR A 463 9.39 10.80 -3.93
C THR A 463 9.45 9.75 -2.82
N MET A 464 10.07 8.60 -3.07
CA MET A 464 10.24 7.54 -2.06
C MET A 464 11.06 8.01 -0.86
N GLU A 465 12.10 8.83 -1.08
CA GLU A 465 12.91 9.44 -0.02
C GLU A 465 12.11 10.45 0.84
N ILE A 466 11.25 11.25 0.20
CA ILE A 466 10.32 12.16 0.88
C ILE A 466 9.35 11.36 1.76
N TRP A 467 8.84 10.26 1.23
CA TRP A 467 7.94 9.35 1.92
C TRP A 467 8.62 8.55 3.05
N GLU A 468 9.93 8.34 2.95
CA GLU A 468 10.71 7.76 4.04
C GLU A 468 10.81 8.73 5.23
N ASP A 469 11.10 10.00 4.96
CA ASP A 469 11.12 11.03 6.00
C ASP A 469 9.73 11.20 6.64
N GLN A 470 8.69 11.27 5.81
CA GLN A 470 7.30 11.27 6.27
C GLN A 470 6.93 9.99 7.04
N GLY A 471 7.66 8.89 6.86
CA GLY A 471 7.38 7.61 7.49
C GLY A 471 6.07 7.01 6.96
N ILE A 472 6.01 6.85 5.64
CA ILE A 472 4.97 6.12 4.87
C ILE A 472 5.57 5.27 3.74
N VAL A 473 6.91 5.23 3.59
CA VAL A 473 7.57 4.53 2.48
C VAL A 473 7.32 3.02 2.50
N THR A 474 7.24 2.41 3.67
CA THR A 474 6.96 0.97 3.81
C THR A 474 5.56 0.65 3.32
N GLU A 475 4.56 1.43 3.75
CA GLU A 475 3.17 1.29 3.31
C GLU A 475 3.01 1.53 1.80
N ALA A 476 3.85 2.40 1.20
CA ALA A 476 3.91 2.59 -0.25
C ALA A 476 4.53 1.38 -0.97
N MET A 477 5.68 0.88 -0.50
CA MET A 477 6.34 -0.32 -1.05
C MET A 477 5.42 -1.55 -0.97
N ASP A 478 4.75 -1.75 0.16
CA ASP A 478 3.82 -2.86 0.38
C ASP A 478 2.56 -2.74 -0.48
N ALA A 479 2.11 -1.53 -0.80
CA ALA A 479 0.93 -1.30 -1.64
C ALA A 479 1.23 -1.33 -3.15
N GLY A 480 2.45 -0.97 -3.57
CA GLY A 480 2.84 -0.83 -4.97
C GLY A 480 3.37 -2.09 -5.63
N ILE A 481 3.97 -1.91 -6.81
CA ILE A 481 4.77 -2.90 -7.53
C ILE A 481 6.07 -2.24 -8.01
N TRP A 482 7.21 -2.92 -7.89
CA TRP A 482 8.47 -2.39 -8.40
C TRP A 482 8.50 -2.41 -9.93
N LEU A 483 8.97 -1.32 -10.53
CA LEU A 483 9.25 -1.25 -11.95
C LEU A 483 10.71 -1.65 -12.18
N TYR A 484 10.92 -2.81 -12.80
CA TYR A 484 12.27 -3.38 -12.99
C TYR A 484 13.01 -2.82 -14.19
N GLY A 485 12.31 -2.15 -15.11
CA GLY A 485 12.89 -1.66 -16.35
C GLY A 485 11.86 -1.08 -17.31
N GLN A 486 12.33 -0.78 -18.52
CA GLN A 486 11.51 -0.36 -19.65
C GLN A 486 11.85 -1.20 -20.88
N THR A 487 10.83 -1.60 -21.64
CA THR A 487 11.00 -2.23 -22.97
C THR A 487 10.28 -1.39 -24.01
N VAL A 488 10.94 -1.10 -25.13
CA VAL A 488 10.42 -0.30 -26.24
C VAL A 488 10.43 -1.12 -27.53
N PHE A 489 9.29 -1.12 -28.20
CA PHE A 489 9.09 -1.67 -29.53
C PHE A 489 8.77 -0.53 -30.50
N VAL A 490 9.49 -0.44 -31.62
CA VAL A 490 9.18 0.48 -32.72
C VAL A 490 8.81 -0.35 -33.94
N ASN A 491 7.64 -0.09 -34.52
CA ASN A 491 7.12 -0.83 -35.69
C ASN A 491 7.15 -2.36 -35.52
N GLY A 492 6.87 -2.85 -34.32
CA GLY A 492 6.87 -4.28 -33.97
C GLY A 492 8.24 -4.90 -33.68
N VAL A 493 9.34 -4.14 -33.81
CA VAL A 493 10.70 -4.58 -33.49
C VAL A 493 11.10 -4.05 -32.12
N GLN A 494 11.62 -4.90 -31.23
CA GLN A 494 12.20 -4.45 -29.97
C GLN A 494 13.47 -3.64 -30.26
N THR A 495 13.45 -2.35 -29.96
CA THR A 495 14.59 -1.43 -30.17
C THR A 495 15.41 -1.25 -28.89
N HIS A 496 14.74 -1.17 -27.73
CA HIS A 496 15.38 -0.96 -26.44
C HIS A 496 14.79 -1.88 -25.37
N GLN A 497 15.66 -2.38 -24.49
CA GLN A 497 15.28 -2.90 -23.19
C GLN A 497 16.35 -2.45 -22.20
N VAL A 498 15.93 -1.74 -21.16
CA VAL A 498 16.80 -1.25 -20.08
C VAL A 498 16.26 -1.82 -18.77
N ASP A 499 17.08 -2.61 -18.11
CA ASP A 499 16.81 -3.12 -16.77
C ASP A 499 17.38 -2.09 -15.76
N TRP A 500 16.57 -1.63 -14.80
CA TRP A 500 16.95 -0.67 -13.76
C TRP A 500 17.50 -1.34 -12.49
N ALA A 501 17.73 -2.66 -12.53
CA ALA A 501 18.40 -3.40 -11.47
C ALA A 501 19.90 -3.05 -11.40
N GLY A 502 20.44 -2.83 -10.20
CA GLY A 502 21.86 -2.55 -9.99
C GLY A 502 22.27 -1.06 -9.99
N LEU A 503 21.31 -0.13 -9.90
CA LEU A 503 21.58 1.28 -9.57
C LEU A 503 21.88 1.44 -8.07
N ASP A 504 22.95 0.82 -7.59
CA ASP A 504 23.29 0.68 -6.17
C ASP A 504 23.52 2.02 -5.44
N GLU A 505 23.75 3.12 -6.16
CA GLU A 505 23.82 4.46 -5.57
C GLU A 505 22.46 5.09 -5.20
N LEU A 506 21.34 4.47 -5.60
CA LEU A 506 19.99 4.95 -5.30
C LEU A 506 19.38 4.22 -4.10
N PRO A 507 18.80 4.95 -3.12
CA PRO A 507 18.16 4.31 -1.97
C PRO A 507 16.84 3.59 -2.34
N TYR A 508 16.23 3.94 -3.47
CA TYR A 508 14.94 3.42 -3.94
C TYR A 508 14.90 3.29 -5.46
N ALA A 509 14.21 2.26 -5.96
CA ALA A 509 13.85 2.12 -7.36
C ALA A 509 12.53 2.85 -7.70
N HIS A 510 12.14 2.85 -8.98
CA HIS A 510 10.85 3.37 -9.44
C HIS A 510 9.72 2.42 -9.02
N LEU A 511 8.70 2.93 -8.34
CA LEU A 511 7.55 2.16 -7.85
C LEU A 511 6.28 2.51 -8.64
N GLY A 512 5.52 1.53 -9.08
CA GLY A 512 4.17 1.71 -9.61
C GLY A 512 3.14 1.66 -8.47
N LEU A 513 2.51 2.80 -8.16
CA LEU A 513 1.47 2.93 -7.13
C LEU A 513 0.33 3.82 -7.63
N PRO A 514 -0.88 3.29 -7.86
CA PRO A 514 -2.02 4.09 -8.30
C PRO A 514 -2.31 5.29 -7.37
N GLN A 515 -2.74 6.41 -7.96
CA GLN A 515 -3.04 7.63 -7.21
C GLN A 515 -4.06 7.42 -6.07
N TYR A 516 -5.05 6.54 -6.22
CA TYR A 516 -6.02 6.26 -5.15
C TYR A 516 -5.37 5.61 -3.91
N ASP A 517 -4.38 4.73 -4.10
CA ASP A 517 -3.61 4.16 -2.99
C ASP A 517 -2.65 5.18 -2.40
N THR A 518 -2.06 6.05 -3.23
CA THR A 518 -1.24 7.20 -2.79
C THR A 518 -2.05 8.15 -1.91
N GLU A 519 -3.25 8.56 -2.34
CA GLU A 519 -4.18 9.40 -1.57
C GLU A 519 -4.66 8.70 -0.30
N ARG A 520 -4.89 7.38 -0.33
CA ARG A 520 -5.26 6.58 0.85
C ARG A 520 -4.14 6.56 1.90
N ILE A 521 -2.89 6.32 1.49
CA ILE A 521 -1.73 6.25 2.39
C ILE A 521 -1.43 7.64 2.98
N LEU A 522 -1.36 8.68 2.14
CA LEU A 522 -1.17 10.05 2.59
C LEU A 522 -2.33 10.52 3.49
N GLY A 523 -3.57 10.17 3.15
CA GLY A 523 -4.76 10.48 3.96
C GLY A 523 -4.75 9.81 5.33
N ALA A 524 -4.36 8.53 5.41
CA ALA A 524 -4.17 7.82 6.67
C ALA A 524 -3.07 8.45 7.52
N LYS A 525 -1.96 8.87 6.90
CA LYS A 525 -0.87 9.58 7.59
C LYS A 525 -1.29 10.95 8.12
N LEU A 526 -2.07 11.70 7.35
CA LEU A 526 -2.58 13.00 7.77
C LEU A 526 -3.54 12.83 8.97
N ALA A 527 -4.41 11.81 8.93
CA ALA A 527 -5.29 11.45 10.03
C ALA A 527 -4.52 11.04 11.29
N SER A 528 -3.40 10.31 11.17
CA SER A 528 -2.55 9.95 12.32
C SER A 528 -1.89 11.16 13.00
N LEU A 529 -1.82 12.30 12.31
CA LEU A 529 -1.35 13.59 12.85
C LEU A 529 -2.49 14.46 13.42
N GLY A 530 -3.72 13.93 13.48
CA GLY A 530 -4.89 14.60 14.03
C GLY A 530 -5.56 15.60 13.08
N VAL A 531 -5.24 15.56 11.78
CA VAL A 531 -5.85 16.44 10.76
C VAL A 531 -6.79 15.62 9.88
N VAL A 532 -8.02 16.11 9.71
CA VAL A 532 -9.05 15.47 8.87
C VAL A 532 -9.27 16.34 7.62
N VAL A 533 -9.47 15.69 6.47
CA VAL A 533 -9.85 16.38 5.23
C VAL A 533 -11.36 16.66 5.24
N GLU A 534 -11.72 17.93 5.11
CA GLU A 534 -13.10 18.38 4.98
C GLU A 534 -13.56 18.22 3.52
N ARG A 535 -14.23 17.09 3.25
CA ARG A 535 -14.71 16.71 1.92
C ARG A 535 -16.09 17.29 1.62
N GLY A 536 -16.36 17.54 0.34
CA GLY A 536 -17.56 18.26 -0.10
C GLY A 536 -17.54 19.75 0.25
N VAL A 537 -16.35 20.36 0.41
CA VAL A 537 -16.16 21.77 0.73
C VAL A 537 -15.41 22.47 -0.41
N GLU A 538 -16.10 23.36 -1.12
CA GLU A 538 -15.56 24.08 -2.27
C GLU A 538 -15.08 25.49 -1.90
N LEU A 539 -13.88 25.88 -2.35
CA LEU A 539 -13.45 27.28 -2.32
C LEU A 539 -14.16 28.07 -3.43
N ILE A 540 -14.92 29.10 -3.03
CA ILE A 540 -15.68 29.95 -3.95
C ILE A 540 -14.93 31.22 -4.31
N ALA A 541 -14.32 31.86 -3.31
CA ALA A 541 -13.57 33.11 -3.47
C ALA A 541 -12.60 33.31 -2.30
N PHE A 542 -11.62 34.18 -2.47
CA PHE A 542 -10.76 34.65 -1.37
C PHE A 542 -10.28 36.08 -1.63
N SER A 543 -9.85 36.74 -0.55
CA SER A 543 -9.17 38.03 -0.57
C SER A 543 -8.03 38.00 0.44
N GLN A 544 -6.99 38.80 0.23
CA GLN A 544 -5.83 38.86 1.13
C GLN A 544 -5.46 40.29 1.48
N ASP A 545 -4.77 40.43 2.61
CA ASP A 545 -4.20 41.67 3.13
C ASP A 545 -2.84 41.37 3.80
N ASP A 546 -2.22 42.38 4.42
CA ASP A 546 -0.89 42.25 5.03
C ASP A 546 -0.85 41.26 6.21
N GLU A 547 -1.98 40.89 6.82
CA GLU A 547 -2.07 39.99 7.97
C GLU A 547 -2.51 38.56 7.61
N GLY A 548 -3.31 38.37 6.54
CA GLY A 548 -3.85 37.04 6.23
C GLY A 548 -4.67 36.93 4.95
N VAL A 549 -5.29 35.76 4.78
CA VAL A 549 -6.19 35.41 3.70
C VAL A 549 -7.57 35.10 4.26
N THR A 550 -8.60 35.79 3.76
CA THR A 550 -10.01 35.52 4.05
C THR A 550 -10.59 34.71 2.89
N ALA A 551 -11.03 33.48 3.15
CA ALA A 551 -11.58 32.56 2.15
C ALA A 551 -13.07 32.31 2.40
N GLN A 552 -13.85 32.27 1.32
CA GLN A 552 -15.27 31.88 1.32
C GLN A 552 -15.37 30.43 0.85
N LEU A 553 -15.91 29.57 1.71
CA LEU A 553 -16.06 28.14 1.46
C LEU A 553 -17.55 27.77 1.41
N ARG A 554 -17.88 26.81 0.55
CA ARG A 554 -19.23 26.22 0.43
C ARG A 554 -19.17 24.74 0.81
N PRO A 555 -19.60 24.34 2.00
CA PRO A 555 -19.82 22.95 2.36
C PRO A 555 -21.02 22.36 1.61
N ALA A 556 -21.18 21.04 1.65
CA ALA A 556 -22.30 20.32 1.05
C ALA A 556 -23.69 20.72 1.60
N SER A 557 -23.77 21.38 2.75
CA SER A 557 -24.99 22.00 3.28
C SER A 557 -25.47 23.23 2.48
N GLY A 558 -24.61 23.82 1.65
CA GLY A 558 -24.91 24.93 0.73
C GLY A 558 -24.73 26.33 1.33
N GLU A 559 -24.70 26.49 2.65
CA GLU A 559 -24.46 27.79 3.30
C GLU A 559 -22.99 28.22 3.14
N LEU A 560 -22.74 29.47 2.76
CA LEU A 560 -21.38 29.99 2.65
C LEU A 560 -20.82 30.33 4.02
N GLU A 561 -19.70 29.71 4.38
CA GLU A 561 -18.90 30.09 5.53
C GLU A 561 -17.70 30.95 5.10
N THR A 562 -17.18 31.74 6.04
CA THR A 562 -15.95 32.53 5.84
C THR A 562 -14.91 32.12 6.87
N THR A 563 -13.71 31.77 6.40
CA THR A 563 -12.58 31.39 7.25
C THR A 563 -11.41 32.34 7.02
N ARG A 564 -10.64 32.61 8.08
CA ARG A 564 -9.41 33.41 8.04
C ARG A 564 -8.22 32.49 8.30
N ALA A 565 -7.18 32.60 7.48
CA ALA A 565 -5.90 31.93 7.65
C ALA A 565 -4.73 32.92 7.49
N GLN A 566 -3.52 32.59 7.93
CA GLN A 566 -2.34 33.42 7.65
C GLN A 566 -1.85 33.24 6.20
N TYR A 567 -2.04 32.04 5.64
CA TYR A 567 -1.65 31.67 4.28
C TYR A 567 -2.68 30.71 3.64
N LEU A 568 -2.73 30.71 2.31
CA LEU A 568 -3.55 29.79 1.51
C LEU A 568 -2.69 29.09 0.46
N VAL A 569 -2.86 27.79 0.29
CA VAL A 569 -2.15 26.99 -0.73
C VAL A 569 -3.15 26.23 -1.60
N GLY A 570 -3.15 26.56 -2.89
CA GLY A 570 -3.93 25.90 -3.93
C GLY A 570 -3.26 24.64 -4.45
N CYS A 571 -3.85 23.50 -4.10
CA CYS A 571 -3.54 22.17 -4.59
C CYS A 571 -4.76 21.57 -5.33
N ASP A 572 -5.65 22.43 -5.83
CA ASP A 572 -6.97 22.16 -6.40
C ASP A 572 -6.95 21.86 -7.92
N GLY A 573 -5.77 21.54 -8.43
CA GLY A 573 -5.55 20.85 -9.69
C GLY A 573 -5.76 21.68 -10.97
N ALA A 574 -5.95 20.98 -12.10
CA ALA A 574 -5.97 21.58 -13.42
C ALA A 574 -7.05 22.66 -13.62
N HIS A 575 -8.10 22.68 -12.79
CA HIS A 575 -9.17 23.68 -12.79
C HIS A 575 -9.14 24.56 -11.52
N SER A 576 -7.95 24.80 -10.97
CA SER A 576 -7.71 25.57 -9.73
C SER A 576 -8.45 26.90 -9.69
N ALA A 577 -9.31 27.04 -8.67
CA ALA A 577 -9.97 28.28 -8.29
C ALA A 577 -8.97 29.25 -7.63
N VAL A 578 -7.93 28.73 -6.96
CA VAL A 578 -6.85 29.55 -6.39
C VAL A 578 -6.05 30.24 -7.49
N ARG A 579 -5.60 29.49 -8.51
CA ARG A 579 -4.92 30.02 -9.70
C ARG A 579 -5.77 31.09 -10.40
N ALA A 580 -7.06 30.81 -10.60
CA ALA A 580 -7.98 31.73 -11.24
C ALA A 580 -8.22 33.00 -10.41
N GLY A 581 -8.38 32.88 -9.08
CA GLY A 581 -8.58 34.01 -8.18
C GLY A 581 -7.36 34.93 -8.04
N LEU A 582 -6.15 34.40 -8.25
CA LEU A 582 -4.92 35.19 -8.37
C LEU A 582 -4.68 35.75 -9.79
N GLY A 583 -5.52 35.42 -10.78
CA GLY A 583 -5.31 35.87 -12.16
C GLY A 583 -4.01 35.34 -12.79
N LEU A 584 -3.47 34.23 -12.30
CA LEU A 584 -2.25 33.61 -12.84
C LEU A 584 -2.50 33.05 -14.23
N THR A 585 -1.51 33.20 -15.11
CA THR A 585 -1.63 32.82 -16.53
C THR A 585 -0.60 31.77 -16.91
N PHE A 586 -0.91 30.90 -17.87
CA PHE A 586 0.05 29.93 -18.38
C PHE A 586 1.04 30.63 -19.32
N GLU A 587 2.33 30.60 -18.98
CA GLU A 587 3.41 31.20 -19.77
C GLU A 587 3.54 30.49 -21.13
N GLY A 588 3.57 31.27 -22.21
CA GLY A 588 3.50 30.74 -23.58
C GLY A 588 2.09 30.29 -24.02
N GLY A 589 1.11 30.33 -23.12
CA GLY A 589 -0.25 29.83 -23.33
C GLY A 589 -0.44 28.39 -22.83
N LEU A 590 -1.70 28.00 -22.63
CA LEU A 590 -2.05 26.62 -22.30
C LEU A 590 -2.11 25.79 -23.59
N SER A 591 -1.07 25.00 -23.84
CA SER A 591 -1.00 24.15 -25.02
C SER A 591 -1.72 22.83 -24.81
N MET A 592 -2.26 22.27 -25.90
CA MET A 592 -3.00 21.00 -25.90
C MET A 592 -2.53 20.13 -27.05
N PHE A 593 -2.46 18.82 -26.80
CA PHE A 593 -2.21 17.87 -27.88
C PHE A 593 -3.44 17.81 -28.81
N PRO A 594 -3.27 17.79 -30.14
CA PRO A 594 -4.39 17.71 -31.06
C PRO A 594 -5.12 16.36 -30.95
N GLN A 595 -4.45 15.29 -30.53
CA GLN A 595 -5.06 13.97 -30.31
C GLN A 595 -5.77 13.88 -28.95
N LEU A 596 -6.88 13.15 -28.92
CA LEU A 596 -7.41 12.53 -27.70
C LEU A 596 -6.62 11.26 -27.36
N PHE A 597 -6.55 10.95 -26.07
CA PHE A 597 -5.90 9.77 -25.50
C PHE A 597 -6.91 8.98 -24.66
N MET A 598 -6.73 7.68 -24.59
CA MET A 598 -7.51 6.81 -23.71
C MET A 598 -6.64 6.05 -22.72
N LEU A 599 -7.19 5.79 -21.54
CA LEU A 599 -6.63 4.96 -20.48
C LEU A 599 -7.55 3.77 -20.20
N GLY A 600 -6.97 2.65 -19.78
CA GLY A 600 -7.72 1.49 -19.27
C GLY A 600 -6.90 0.66 -18.29
N ASP A 601 -7.48 0.26 -17.17
CA ASP A 601 -6.93 -0.75 -16.25
C ASP A 601 -7.48 -2.12 -16.66
N VAL A 602 -6.61 -2.99 -17.20
CA VAL A 602 -6.96 -4.34 -17.69
C VAL A 602 -5.95 -5.38 -17.18
N ASP A 603 -6.33 -6.64 -17.26
CA ASP A 603 -5.35 -7.74 -17.23
C ASP A 603 -4.95 -8.07 -18.68
N VAL A 604 -3.66 -8.26 -18.96
CA VAL A 604 -3.09 -8.48 -20.31
C VAL A 604 -2.32 -9.80 -20.33
N ASP A 605 -2.72 -10.72 -21.20
CA ASP A 605 -2.10 -12.04 -21.35
C ASP A 605 -1.01 -12.00 -22.44
N TRP A 606 0.26 -12.03 -22.00
CA TRP A 606 1.45 -11.99 -22.84
C TRP A 606 2.70 -12.52 -22.11
N ASP A 607 3.76 -12.85 -22.87
CA ASP A 607 5.04 -13.38 -22.34
C ASP A 607 6.14 -12.28 -22.19
N LEU A 608 5.75 -11.02 -22.03
CA LEU A 608 6.72 -9.91 -21.89
C LEU A 608 7.32 -9.82 -20.47
N PRO A 609 8.53 -9.25 -20.31
CA PRO A 609 9.20 -9.15 -19.01
C PRO A 609 8.33 -8.55 -17.89
N ALA A 610 8.17 -9.30 -16.81
CA ALA A 610 7.32 -8.90 -15.69
C ALA A 610 7.87 -7.64 -15.00
N GLY A 611 6.97 -6.70 -14.66
CA GLY A 611 7.34 -5.44 -14.01
C GLY A 611 8.07 -4.43 -14.91
N HIS A 612 8.19 -4.68 -16.22
CA HIS A 612 8.65 -3.66 -17.16
C HIS A 612 7.52 -2.70 -17.55
N LEU A 613 7.85 -1.42 -17.69
CA LEU A 613 7.05 -0.47 -18.44
C LEU A 613 7.24 -0.77 -19.94
N VAL A 614 6.18 -1.20 -20.62
CA VAL A 614 6.26 -1.54 -22.05
C VAL A 614 5.74 -0.39 -22.89
N ARG A 615 6.46 -0.02 -23.95
CA ARG A 615 5.99 0.93 -24.96
C ARG A 615 6.04 0.29 -26.34
N PHE A 616 4.96 0.41 -27.10
CA PHE A 616 4.92 0.16 -28.54
C PHE A 616 4.67 1.50 -29.22
N VAL A 617 5.48 1.80 -30.24
CA VAL A 617 5.40 3.02 -31.03
C VAL A 617 5.34 2.64 -32.50
N ARG A 618 4.50 3.34 -33.27
CA ARG A 618 4.45 3.26 -34.73
C ARG A 618 4.94 4.58 -35.31
N ILE A 619 5.94 4.48 -36.17
CA ILE A 619 6.56 5.61 -36.88
C ILE A 619 6.51 5.30 -38.38
N GLU A 620 5.90 6.19 -39.15
CA GLU A 620 5.82 6.12 -40.60
C GLU A 620 6.74 7.18 -41.23
N ASN A 621 7.45 6.83 -42.30
CA ASN A 621 8.51 7.67 -42.88
C ASN A 621 9.60 8.02 -41.82
N GLU A 622 10.43 9.05 -42.08
CA GLU A 622 11.61 9.32 -41.24
C GLU A 622 11.28 10.00 -39.87
N ASP A 623 10.06 10.49 -39.63
CA ASP A 623 9.68 11.17 -38.35
C ASP A 623 8.16 11.15 -38.01
N ASP A 624 7.25 10.51 -38.76
CA ASP A 624 5.79 10.66 -38.53
C ASP A 624 5.26 9.65 -37.49
N PHE A 625 5.03 10.11 -36.26
CA PHE A 625 4.47 9.30 -35.17
C PHE A 625 2.96 9.05 -35.39
N THR A 626 2.58 7.82 -35.77
CA THR A 626 1.18 7.46 -36.11
C THR A 626 0.47 6.59 -35.08
N GLY A 627 1.18 6.03 -34.09
CA GLY A 627 0.56 5.19 -33.06
C GLY A 627 1.42 4.98 -31.81
N MET A 628 0.78 4.80 -30.66
CA MET A 628 1.45 4.50 -29.39
C MET A 628 0.56 3.68 -28.46
N LEU A 629 1.15 2.70 -27.78
CA LEU A 629 0.56 1.91 -26.70
C LEU A 629 1.58 1.82 -25.57
N VAL A 630 1.26 2.38 -24.39
CA VAL A 630 2.08 2.32 -23.18
C VAL A 630 1.38 1.47 -22.14
N CYS A 631 2.06 0.46 -21.61
CA CYS A 631 1.55 -0.48 -20.63
C CYS A 631 2.38 -0.35 -19.34
N VAL A 632 1.78 0.20 -18.29
CA VAL A 632 2.41 0.37 -16.97
C VAL A 632 1.92 -0.75 -16.06
N PRO A 633 2.80 -1.62 -15.52
CA PRO A 633 2.35 -2.73 -14.67
C PRO A 633 1.80 -2.18 -13.34
N LEU A 634 0.77 -2.87 -12.84
CA LEU A 634 0.09 -2.57 -11.59
C LEU A 634 0.11 -3.79 -10.68
N LYS A 635 -0.08 -3.58 -9.38
CA LYS A 635 -0.17 -4.69 -8.42
C LYS A 635 -1.37 -5.60 -8.76
N GLY A 636 -1.04 -6.84 -9.11
CA GLY A 636 -1.96 -7.89 -9.58
C GLY A 636 -1.23 -8.85 -10.53
N ARG A 637 -1.77 -10.05 -10.76
CA ARG A 637 -1.28 -10.90 -11.86
C ARG A 637 -1.69 -10.26 -13.19
N ASN A 638 -0.74 -10.14 -14.11
CA ASN A 638 -0.94 -9.66 -15.47
C ASN A 638 -1.65 -8.28 -15.58
N ARG A 639 -1.69 -7.47 -14.52
CA ARG A 639 -2.48 -6.23 -14.48
C ARG A 639 -1.65 -5.05 -14.99
N TYR A 640 -2.19 -4.30 -15.95
CA TYR A 640 -1.57 -3.12 -16.52
C TYR A 640 -2.55 -1.94 -16.59
N ARG A 641 -2.03 -0.72 -16.46
CA ARG A 641 -2.66 0.46 -17.07
C ARG A 641 -2.15 0.63 -18.49
N ILE A 642 -3.08 0.60 -19.41
CA ILE A 642 -2.89 0.97 -20.81
C ILE A 642 -3.07 2.48 -20.97
N ALA A 643 -2.22 3.11 -21.77
CA ALA A 643 -2.36 4.47 -22.27
C ALA A 643 -2.05 4.50 -23.77
N THR A 644 -2.99 4.99 -24.57
CA THR A 644 -2.89 4.97 -26.05
C THR A 644 -3.70 6.11 -26.67
N LEU A 645 -3.63 6.28 -27.98
CA LEU A 645 -4.49 7.23 -28.71
C LEU A 645 -5.95 6.78 -28.63
N ALA A 646 -6.88 7.72 -28.49
CA ALA A 646 -8.30 7.40 -28.49
C ALA A 646 -8.76 6.98 -29.90
N PRO A 647 -9.66 5.99 -30.04
CA PRO A 647 -10.24 5.55 -31.30
C PRO A 647 -10.70 6.68 -32.24
N GLN A 648 -10.51 6.49 -33.55
CA GLN A 648 -10.76 7.51 -34.58
C GLN A 648 -12.15 8.16 -34.49
N ARG A 649 -13.19 7.36 -34.16
CA ARG A 649 -14.56 7.85 -33.94
C ARG A 649 -14.69 9.01 -32.94
N TRP A 650 -13.76 9.11 -31.98
CA TRP A 650 -13.69 10.22 -31.03
C TRP A 650 -12.77 11.34 -31.51
N GLN A 651 -11.69 11.04 -32.23
CA GLN A 651 -10.84 12.06 -32.87
C GLN A 651 -11.67 12.89 -33.87
N ASP A 652 -12.48 12.22 -34.70
CA ASP A 652 -13.38 12.85 -35.70
C ASP A 652 -14.43 13.76 -35.05
N ALA A 653 -14.88 13.43 -33.84
CA ALA A 653 -15.89 14.20 -33.11
C ALA A 653 -15.36 15.54 -32.55
N VAL A 654 -14.04 15.67 -32.36
CA VAL A 654 -13.38 16.87 -31.81
C VAL A 654 -12.77 17.73 -32.90
N GLY A 655 -12.33 17.12 -34.00
CA GLY A 655 -11.61 17.78 -35.08
C GLY A 655 -10.21 18.30 -34.66
N THR A 656 -9.51 18.88 -35.63
CA THR A 656 -8.12 19.35 -35.49
C THR A 656 -7.97 20.73 -34.82
N GLY A 657 -9.07 21.29 -34.28
CA GLY A 657 -9.18 22.71 -33.92
C GLY A 657 -8.92 23.07 -32.46
N VAL A 658 -8.59 24.35 -32.24
CA VAL A 658 -8.47 24.98 -30.92
C VAL A 658 -9.81 24.88 -30.18
N VAL A 659 -9.79 24.28 -29.00
CA VAL A 659 -10.96 24.13 -28.12
C VAL A 659 -11.40 25.51 -27.61
N PRO A 660 -12.67 25.93 -27.79
CA PRO A 660 -13.16 27.17 -27.21
C PRO A 660 -13.03 27.18 -25.67
N PRO A 661 -12.71 28.32 -25.03
CA PRO A 661 -12.67 28.41 -23.58
C PRO A 661 -13.98 27.91 -22.94
N GLY A 662 -13.88 26.90 -22.08
CA GLY A 662 -15.04 26.30 -21.39
C GLY A 662 -15.67 25.07 -22.08
N PHE A 663 -15.18 24.64 -23.24
CA PHE A 663 -15.68 23.42 -23.89
C PHE A 663 -15.06 22.17 -23.25
N TRP A 664 -15.71 21.67 -22.19
CA TRP A 664 -15.33 20.46 -21.47
C TRP A 664 -16.37 19.36 -21.74
N GLN A 665 -16.10 18.49 -22.69
CA GLN A 665 -16.90 17.30 -22.92
C GLN A 665 -16.22 16.11 -22.23
N GLU A 666 -16.92 15.49 -21.29
CA GLU A 666 -16.61 14.12 -20.86
C GLU A 666 -17.09 13.18 -21.97
N TYR A 667 -16.19 12.34 -22.47
CA TYR A 667 -16.54 11.31 -23.45
C TYR A 667 -16.93 10.02 -22.72
N GLU A 668 -17.70 9.18 -23.38
CA GLU A 668 -17.99 7.83 -22.86
C GLU A 668 -16.67 7.06 -22.60
N PRO A 669 -16.57 6.30 -21.49
CA PRO A 669 -15.37 5.55 -21.19
C PRO A 669 -15.03 4.50 -22.29
N PRO A 670 -13.73 4.24 -22.55
CA PRO A 670 -13.29 3.13 -23.40
C PRO A 670 -13.89 1.80 -22.97
N THR A 671 -14.34 1.02 -23.94
CA THR A 671 -14.77 -0.37 -23.73
C THR A 671 -13.57 -1.31 -23.75
N LEU A 672 -13.74 -2.54 -23.27
CA LEU A 672 -12.69 -3.57 -23.37
C LEU A 672 -12.30 -3.84 -24.83
N ALA A 673 -13.27 -3.77 -25.75
CA ALA A 673 -13.03 -3.94 -27.18
C ALA A 673 -12.14 -2.82 -27.77
N ASP A 674 -12.19 -1.60 -27.23
CA ASP A 674 -11.30 -0.51 -27.63
C ASP A 674 -9.85 -0.75 -27.19
N VAL A 675 -9.68 -1.22 -25.95
CA VAL A 675 -8.37 -1.59 -25.41
C VAL A 675 -7.79 -2.79 -26.18
N GLN A 676 -8.60 -3.81 -26.46
CA GLN A 676 -8.20 -4.94 -27.30
C GLN A 676 -7.81 -4.48 -28.72
N ALA A 677 -8.58 -3.61 -29.36
CA ALA A 677 -8.25 -3.13 -30.71
C ALA A 677 -6.91 -2.37 -30.77
N ALA A 678 -6.54 -1.62 -29.72
CA ALA A 678 -5.23 -0.97 -29.64
C ALA A 678 -4.08 -1.97 -29.39
N ILE A 679 -4.35 -3.08 -28.69
CA ILE A 679 -3.42 -4.18 -28.47
C ILE A 679 -3.25 -5.03 -29.75
N ASP A 680 -4.33 -5.30 -30.48
CA ASP A 680 -4.30 -6.01 -31.77
C ASP A 680 -3.51 -5.25 -32.84
N ASP A 681 -3.53 -3.91 -32.79
CA ASP A 681 -2.83 -3.04 -33.74
C ASP A 681 -1.33 -2.86 -33.41
N LEU A 682 -0.98 -2.68 -32.13
CA LEU A 682 0.38 -2.29 -31.71
C LEU A 682 1.13 -3.32 -30.85
N GLY A 683 0.41 -4.23 -30.19
CA GLY A 683 0.98 -5.21 -29.28
C GLY A 683 1.44 -6.52 -29.95
N PRO A 684 1.95 -7.48 -29.17
CA PRO A 684 2.36 -8.79 -29.69
C PRO A 684 1.15 -9.59 -30.24
N PRO A 685 1.27 -10.27 -31.40
CA PRO A 685 0.17 -11.06 -31.96
C PRO A 685 -0.34 -12.13 -30.99
N GLY A 686 -1.66 -12.19 -30.80
CA GLY A 686 -2.32 -13.13 -29.88
C GLY A 686 -2.47 -12.65 -28.43
N THR A 687 -1.96 -11.46 -28.10
CA THR A 687 -2.18 -10.83 -26.78
C THR A 687 -3.67 -10.59 -26.53
N THR A 688 -4.19 -10.96 -25.36
CA THR A 688 -5.58 -10.67 -24.98
C THR A 688 -5.68 -9.76 -23.78
N ALA A 689 -6.64 -8.83 -23.80
CA ALA A 689 -7.02 -8.01 -22.66
C ALA A 689 -8.32 -8.52 -22.05
N SER A 690 -8.39 -8.52 -20.73
CA SER A 690 -9.57 -8.92 -19.97
C SER A 690 -9.78 -8.01 -18.76
N ASN A 691 -10.90 -8.21 -18.06
CA ASN A 691 -11.17 -7.60 -16.75
C ASN A 691 -10.98 -6.07 -16.70
N LEU A 692 -11.60 -5.32 -17.62
CA LEU A 692 -11.56 -3.86 -17.61
C LEU A 692 -12.15 -3.30 -16.30
N ARG A 693 -11.28 -2.73 -15.46
CA ARG A 693 -11.63 -2.26 -14.09
C ARG A 693 -12.03 -0.79 -14.06
N TRP A 694 -11.44 -0.02 -14.96
CA TRP A 694 -11.66 1.41 -15.13
C TRP A 694 -11.14 1.84 -16.50
N SER A 695 -11.71 2.89 -17.07
CA SER A 695 -11.23 3.51 -18.29
C SER A 695 -11.63 4.98 -18.38
N SER A 696 -10.91 5.78 -19.18
CA SER A 696 -11.21 7.20 -19.39
C SER A 696 -10.62 7.71 -20.71
N VAL A 697 -11.31 8.64 -21.38
CA VAL A 697 -10.77 9.43 -22.50
C VAL A 697 -10.47 10.85 -22.01
N PHE A 698 -9.31 11.39 -22.40
CA PHE A 698 -8.89 12.73 -22.03
C PHE A 698 -8.03 13.39 -23.12
N ARG A 699 -7.94 14.72 -23.10
CA ARG A 699 -6.96 15.47 -23.89
C ARG A 699 -5.79 15.86 -23.01
N ILE A 700 -4.57 15.68 -23.50
CA ILE A 700 -3.36 16.12 -22.79
C ILE A 700 -3.26 17.64 -22.91
N LYS A 701 -3.02 18.30 -21.77
CA LYS A 701 -2.72 19.72 -21.65
C LYS A 701 -1.34 19.87 -21.02
N HIS A 702 -0.60 20.89 -21.40
CA HIS A 702 0.65 21.24 -20.74
C HIS A 702 0.85 22.74 -20.64
N GLY A 703 1.60 23.16 -19.63
CA GLY A 703 1.91 24.57 -19.38
C GLY A 703 2.27 24.82 -17.92
N ILE A 704 2.94 25.93 -17.67
CA ILE A 704 3.33 26.37 -16.32
C ILE A 704 2.82 27.78 -16.07
N VAL A 705 2.42 28.08 -14.84
CA VAL A 705 1.99 29.44 -14.46
C VAL A 705 3.14 30.43 -14.45
N ASP A 706 2.82 31.68 -14.76
CA ASP A 706 3.73 32.83 -14.76
C ASP A 706 4.29 33.16 -13.37
N ARG A 707 3.51 32.95 -12.30
CA ARG A 707 3.93 33.06 -10.89
C ARG A 707 3.38 31.90 -10.06
N TYR A 708 4.15 31.42 -9.10
CA TYR A 708 3.77 30.37 -8.14
C TYR A 708 3.15 30.94 -6.84
N ARG A 709 3.29 32.26 -6.62
CA ARG A 709 2.87 32.97 -5.42
C ARG A 709 2.34 34.35 -5.76
N GLU A 710 1.36 34.81 -5.00
CA GLU A 710 1.07 36.24 -4.87
C GLU A 710 0.68 36.56 -3.42
N GLY A 711 1.49 37.38 -2.74
CA GLY A 711 1.28 37.73 -1.34
C GLY A 711 1.32 36.52 -0.40
N ARG A 712 0.21 36.24 0.27
CA ARG A 712 0.02 35.14 1.22
C ARG A 712 -0.60 33.88 0.58
N VAL A 713 -0.76 33.87 -0.74
CA VAL A 713 -1.41 32.81 -1.50
C VAL A 713 -0.42 32.15 -2.46
N PHE A 714 -0.45 30.81 -2.51
CA PHE A 714 0.49 29.96 -3.28
C PHE A 714 -0.29 28.95 -4.13
N VAL A 715 0.34 28.44 -5.19
CA VAL A 715 -0.14 27.27 -5.97
C VAL A 715 0.92 26.19 -6.06
N ALA A 716 0.51 24.91 -6.10
CA ALA A 716 1.40 23.74 -6.16
C ALA A 716 0.79 22.59 -6.98
N GLY A 717 1.63 21.73 -7.57
CA GLY A 717 1.18 20.62 -8.43
C GLY A 717 0.39 21.10 -9.66
N ASP A 718 -0.63 20.34 -10.06
CA ASP A 718 -1.53 20.65 -11.19
C ASP A 718 -2.22 22.04 -11.14
N ALA A 719 -2.22 22.72 -9.99
CA ALA A 719 -2.65 24.12 -9.90
C ALA A 719 -1.63 25.08 -10.53
N ALA A 720 -0.33 24.75 -10.48
CA ALA A 720 0.79 25.54 -10.96
C ALA A 720 1.38 25.04 -12.30
N HIS A 721 1.44 23.73 -12.53
CA HIS A 721 2.02 23.16 -13.75
C HIS A 721 1.25 21.93 -14.22
N LEU A 722 1.03 21.84 -15.52
CA LEU A 722 0.36 20.74 -16.19
C LEU A 722 1.36 20.02 -17.09
N HIS A 723 1.40 18.70 -16.96
CA HIS A 723 2.33 17.83 -17.66
C HIS A 723 1.61 16.90 -18.63
N PRO A 724 2.26 16.52 -19.74
CA PRO A 724 1.98 15.27 -20.42
C PRO A 724 2.10 14.08 -19.43
N PRO A 725 1.35 12.98 -19.64
CA PRO A 725 1.48 11.76 -18.84
C PRO A 725 2.83 11.05 -19.06
N ALA A 726 3.58 11.41 -20.11
CA ALA A 726 4.93 10.92 -20.39
C ALA A 726 5.85 11.07 -19.17
N GLY A 727 6.54 10.00 -18.80
CA GLY A 727 7.46 9.95 -17.66
C GLY A 727 6.82 10.07 -16.26
N GLY A 728 5.49 10.10 -16.12
CA GLY A 728 4.81 10.10 -14.82
C GLY A 728 5.09 11.35 -13.95
N GLN A 729 5.42 12.49 -14.57
CA GLN A 729 6.08 13.61 -13.88
C GLN A 729 5.17 14.42 -12.92
N GLY A 730 3.89 14.63 -13.26
CA GLY A 730 3.04 15.62 -12.58
C GLY A 730 2.88 15.41 -11.07
N MET A 731 2.52 14.20 -10.66
CA MET A 731 2.28 13.86 -9.24
C MET A 731 3.56 14.02 -8.39
N ASN A 732 4.69 13.48 -8.86
CA ASN A 732 6.00 13.58 -8.20
C ASN A 732 6.45 15.05 -8.07
N THR A 733 6.29 15.83 -9.14
CA THR A 733 6.63 17.27 -9.13
C THR A 733 5.77 18.04 -8.12
N GLY A 734 4.47 17.75 -8.02
CA GLY A 734 3.58 18.37 -7.03
C GLY A 734 3.87 17.97 -5.58
N ILE A 735 4.34 16.75 -5.34
CA ILE A 735 4.85 16.32 -4.03
C ILE A 735 6.13 17.10 -3.67
N GLN A 736 7.05 17.28 -4.63
CA GLN A 736 8.26 18.09 -4.40
C GLN A 736 7.97 19.58 -4.16
N ASP A 737 6.95 20.17 -4.77
CA ASP A 737 6.49 21.53 -4.45
C ASP A 737 6.05 21.64 -3.00
N ALA A 738 5.19 20.70 -2.57
CA ALA A 738 4.64 20.66 -1.23
C ALA A 738 5.74 20.46 -0.16
N TRP A 739 6.73 19.62 -0.47
CA TRP A 739 7.91 19.36 0.34
C TRP A 739 8.82 20.61 0.48
N ASN A 740 9.08 21.31 -0.63
CA ASN A 740 9.88 22.54 -0.64
C ASN A 740 9.21 23.71 0.09
N LEU A 741 7.90 23.91 -0.09
CA LEU A 741 7.18 25.02 0.51
C LEU A 741 6.85 24.78 2.00
N GLY A 742 6.62 23.53 2.41
CA GLY A 742 6.09 23.19 3.73
C GLY A 742 6.96 23.68 4.91
N TRP A 743 8.28 23.53 4.81
CA TRP A 743 9.20 24.01 5.86
C TRP A 743 9.30 25.55 5.88
N LYS A 744 9.27 26.20 4.71
CA LYS A 744 9.32 27.66 4.56
C LYS A 744 8.09 28.33 5.16
N LEU A 745 6.89 27.80 4.87
CA LEU A 745 5.65 28.26 5.49
C LEU A 745 5.61 28.02 7.00
N ALA A 746 6.12 26.88 7.49
CA ALA A 746 6.18 26.62 8.92
C ALA A 746 7.06 27.65 9.67
N LEU A 747 8.20 28.06 9.10
CA LEU A 747 9.00 29.15 9.67
C LEU A 747 8.27 30.51 9.59
N ALA A 748 7.57 30.79 8.49
CA ALA A 748 6.85 32.04 8.31
C ALA A 748 5.68 32.21 9.30
N VAL A 749 4.86 31.17 9.47
CA VAL A 749 3.75 31.12 10.44
C VAL A 749 4.22 31.39 11.87
N ARG A 750 5.44 30.94 12.23
CA ARG A 750 6.03 31.13 13.56
C ARG A 750 6.75 32.48 13.74
N GLY A 751 6.80 33.34 12.72
CA GLY A 751 7.62 34.56 12.75
C GLY A 751 9.14 34.27 12.85
N GLN A 752 9.58 33.16 12.25
CA GLN A 752 10.97 32.68 12.24
C GLN A 752 11.61 32.74 10.85
N ALA A 753 10.85 33.02 9.79
CA ALA A 753 11.36 33.16 8.43
C ALA A 753 12.04 34.52 8.20
N ALA A 754 13.24 34.52 7.62
CA ALA A 754 13.87 35.74 7.13
C ALA A 754 13.06 36.38 5.99
N PRO A 755 13.16 37.71 5.78
CA PRO A 755 12.59 38.38 4.61
C PRO A 755 13.06 37.73 3.31
N GLY A 756 12.13 37.45 2.39
CA GLY A 756 12.42 36.76 1.12
C GLY A 756 12.42 35.24 1.17
N LEU A 757 12.35 34.59 2.34
CA LEU A 757 12.34 33.12 2.42
C LEU A 757 11.19 32.49 1.61
N LEU A 758 10.00 33.09 1.64
CA LEU A 758 8.84 32.59 0.88
C LEU A 758 8.95 32.84 -0.63
N ASP A 759 9.71 33.85 -1.05
CA ASP A 759 9.96 34.14 -2.48
C ASP A 759 10.88 33.09 -3.11
N SER A 760 11.74 32.45 -2.32
CA SER A 760 12.57 31.33 -2.76
C SER A 760 11.74 30.13 -3.28
N TYR A 761 10.47 29.98 -2.90
CA TYR A 761 9.62 28.91 -3.44
C TYR A 761 9.44 29.06 -4.96
N GLU A 762 9.11 30.26 -5.43
CA GLU A 762 8.99 30.52 -6.87
C GLU A 762 10.36 30.43 -7.57
N ALA A 763 11.39 31.03 -6.97
CA ALA A 763 12.74 31.03 -7.52
C ALA A 763 13.33 29.62 -7.70
N GLU A 764 12.94 28.66 -6.87
CA GLU A 764 13.37 27.26 -6.93
C GLU A 764 12.43 26.39 -7.78
N ARG A 765 11.12 26.45 -7.50
CA ARG A 765 10.15 25.48 -8.01
C ARG A 765 9.58 25.83 -9.39
N ARG A 766 9.51 27.11 -9.77
CA ARG A 766 9.03 27.48 -11.11
C ARG A 766 10.06 27.13 -12.21
N PRO A 767 11.36 27.44 -12.08
CA PRO A 767 12.35 27.00 -13.07
C PRO A 767 12.45 25.47 -13.17
N ALA A 768 12.47 24.76 -12.04
CA ALA A 768 12.49 23.30 -12.01
C ALA A 768 11.23 22.70 -12.67
N GLY A 769 10.04 23.22 -12.33
CA GLY A 769 8.78 22.83 -12.95
C GLY A 769 8.78 23.06 -14.47
N LYS A 770 9.31 24.20 -14.93
CA LYS A 770 9.42 24.51 -16.36
C LYS A 770 10.30 23.50 -17.09
N MET A 771 11.49 23.20 -16.55
CA MET A 771 12.40 22.21 -17.15
C MET A 771 11.74 20.84 -17.29
N ILE A 772 10.95 20.42 -16.29
CA ILE A 772 10.21 19.15 -16.33
C ILE A 772 9.10 19.20 -17.38
N VAL A 773 8.30 20.28 -17.44
CA VAL A 773 7.24 20.43 -18.46
C VAL A 773 7.83 20.42 -19.88
N ASP A 774 8.87 21.22 -20.13
CA ASP A 774 9.53 21.31 -21.44
C ASP A 774 10.09 19.93 -21.88
N ARG A 775 10.70 19.18 -20.96
CA ARG A 775 11.22 17.83 -21.21
C ARG A 775 10.12 16.79 -21.41
N ALA A 776 9.06 16.82 -20.61
CA ALA A 776 7.92 15.91 -20.75
C ALA A 776 7.16 16.15 -22.06
N VAL A 777 7.18 17.38 -22.58
CA VAL A 777 6.71 17.73 -23.92
C VAL A 777 7.64 17.13 -24.98
N ALA A 778 8.96 17.32 -24.88
CA ALA A 778 9.91 16.74 -25.83
C ALA A 778 9.77 15.20 -25.95
N ILE A 779 9.78 14.48 -24.81
CA ILE A 779 9.61 13.01 -24.76
C ILE A 779 8.25 12.54 -25.33
N ALA A 780 7.24 13.41 -25.37
CA ALA A 780 5.94 13.10 -25.95
C ALA A 780 5.85 13.39 -27.47
N PHE A 781 6.88 13.99 -28.07
CA PHE A 781 6.91 14.38 -29.48
C PHE A 781 8.14 13.86 -30.25
N THR A 782 9.18 13.31 -29.61
CA THR A 782 10.37 12.77 -30.27
C THR A 782 10.78 11.40 -29.73
N ASP A 783 11.45 10.60 -30.57
CA ASP A 783 12.13 9.35 -30.17
C ASP A 783 13.53 9.63 -29.55
N GLU A 784 13.86 10.90 -29.31
CA GLU A 784 15.16 11.35 -28.79
C GLU A 784 15.27 11.13 -27.26
N MET A 785 15.33 9.86 -26.85
CA MET A 785 16.08 9.52 -25.64
C MET A 785 17.57 9.61 -25.98
N ASP A 786 18.32 10.47 -25.30
CA ASP A 786 19.78 10.53 -25.44
C ASP A 786 20.39 9.29 -24.77
N MET A 787 20.59 8.24 -25.58
CA MET A 787 21.10 6.94 -25.15
C MET A 787 22.62 6.93 -24.89
N ALA A 788 23.32 8.08 -24.98
CA ALA A 788 24.74 8.15 -24.67
C ALA A 788 25.04 7.95 -23.17
N ASP A 789 24.06 8.25 -22.29
CA ASP A 789 24.15 8.03 -20.84
C ASP A 789 22.75 7.68 -20.25
N GLU A 790 22.37 6.42 -20.38
CA GLU A 790 21.10 5.87 -19.86
C GLU A 790 20.89 6.15 -18.36
N LYS A 791 21.99 6.18 -17.59
CA LYS A 791 21.98 6.43 -16.15
C LYS A 791 21.69 7.90 -15.85
N ALA A 792 22.35 8.84 -16.53
CA ALA A 792 22.05 10.26 -16.38
C ALA A 792 20.59 10.58 -16.80
N GLN A 793 20.11 9.94 -17.87
CA GLN A 793 18.71 10.05 -18.33
C GLN A 793 17.73 9.57 -17.24
N PHE A 794 17.96 8.38 -16.66
CA PHE A 794 17.14 7.83 -15.59
C PHE A 794 17.14 8.71 -14.33
N LEU A 795 18.32 9.16 -13.87
CA LEU A 795 18.45 10.03 -12.69
C LEU A 795 17.70 11.36 -12.88
N LEU A 796 17.70 11.91 -14.09
CA LEU A 796 16.96 13.13 -14.42
C LEU A 796 15.45 12.89 -14.49
N GLU A 797 14.99 11.78 -15.08
CA GLU A 797 13.56 11.42 -15.08
C GLU A 797 13.02 11.13 -13.68
N MET A 798 13.81 10.51 -12.80
CA MET A 798 13.48 10.26 -11.39
C MET A 798 13.67 11.49 -10.48
N GLN A 799 13.94 12.66 -11.07
CA GLN A 799 14.11 13.95 -10.41
C GLN A 799 15.24 13.99 -9.35
N MET A 800 16.24 13.12 -9.49
CA MET A 800 17.39 12.99 -8.56
C MET A 800 18.45 14.07 -8.79
N THR A 801 18.58 14.58 -10.01
CA THR A 801 19.57 15.61 -10.41
C THR A 801 19.07 17.05 -10.25
N MET A 802 17.91 17.21 -9.61
CA MET A 802 17.30 18.52 -9.36
C MET A 802 18.23 19.40 -8.51
N ASN A 803 18.46 20.62 -8.99
CA ASN A 803 19.35 21.58 -8.34
C ASN A 803 18.72 22.98 -8.24
N TYR A 804 19.14 23.70 -7.21
CA TYR A 804 18.71 25.05 -6.89
C TYR A 804 19.90 26.02 -6.80
N ALA A 805 20.92 25.84 -7.65
CA ALA A 805 22.16 26.62 -7.60
C ALA A 805 21.95 28.14 -7.82
N SER A 806 20.82 28.55 -8.40
CA SER A 806 20.39 29.94 -8.57
C SER A 806 19.54 30.50 -7.41
N SER A 807 19.27 29.70 -6.36
CA SER A 807 18.43 30.11 -5.24
C SER A 807 19.09 31.18 -4.36
N PRO A 808 18.32 32.12 -3.77
CA PRO A 808 18.85 32.98 -2.70
C PRO A 808 19.21 32.20 -1.42
N LEU A 809 18.83 30.92 -1.31
CA LEU A 809 19.09 30.06 -0.15
C LEU A 809 20.33 29.15 -0.32
N VAL A 810 21.29 29.55 -1.16
CA VAL A 810 22.56 28.85 -1.32
C VAL A 810 23.77 29.71 -0.96
N GLY A 811 24.81 29.11 -0.36
CA GLY A 811 26.04 29.83 -0.01
C GLY A 811 27.27 28.91 0.08
N GLU A 812 28.45 29.47 -0.18
CA GLU A 812 29.70 28.72 -0.15
C GLU A 812 30.87 29.61 0.29
N THR A 813 31.80 29.05 1.08
CA THR A 813 33.15 29.62 1.21
C THR A 813 34.21 28.72 0.59
N ALA A 814 35.19 29.35 -0.06
CA ALA A 814 36.25 28.72 -0.83
C ALA A 814 35.79 27.65 -1.86
N PRO A 815 35.10 28.03 -2.96
CA PRO A 815 34.61 27.08 -3.97
C PRO A 815 35.67 26.15 -4.58
N ARG A 816 36.91 26.65 -4.71
CA ARG A 816 38.06 25.85 -5.20
C ARG A 816 38.73 25.00 -4.11
N GLY A 817 38.22 25.04 -2.89
CA GLY A 817 38.66 24.24 -1.74
C GLY A 817 38.04 22.84 -1.72
N PHE A 818 36.92 22.61 -2.42
CA PHE A 818 36.29 21.30 -2.53
C PHE A 818 36.82 20.55 -3.79
N PRO A 819 37.43 19.35 -3.63
CA PRO A 819 37.88 18.54 -4.76
C PRO A 819 36.75 17.72 -5.39
N ALA A 820 35.66 17.52 -4.64
CA ALA A 820 34.45 16.80 -4.99
C ALA A 820 33.34 17.18 -4.01
N GLY A 821 32.12 16.68 -4.25
CA GLY A 821 30.98 16.76 -3.35
C GLY A 821 29.83 17.63 -3.84
N PRO A 822 28.63 17.48 -3.26
CA PRO A 822 27.43 18.19 -3.71
C PRO A 822 27.61 19.70 -3.53
N GLU A 823 27.27 20.47 -4.55
CA GLU A 823 27.31 21.94 -4.50
C GLU A 823 26.06 22.48 -3.80
N PRO A 824 26.11 23.69 -3.21
CA PRO A 824 24.93 24.35 -2.69
C PRO A 824 23.81 24.42 -3.75
N GLY A 825 22.61 24.00 -3.35
CA GLY A 825 21.45 23.82 -4.21
C GLY A 825 21.30 22.38 -4.74
N HIS A 826 22.33 21.55 -4.73
CA HIS A 826 22.21 20.14 -5.10
C HIS A 826 21.47 19.35 -4.01
N ARG A 827 20.82 18.26 -4.43
CA ARG A 827 20.36 17.22 -3.51
C ARG A 827 21.55 16.68 -2.69
N ALA A 828 21.38 16.51 -1.37
CA ALA A 828 22.37 15.87 -0.51
C ALA A 828 22.35 14.33 -0.73
N PRO A 829 23.46 13.70 -1.18
CA PRO A 829 23.53 12.24 -1.35
C PRO A 829 23.55 11.51 0.00
N ASP A 830 23.03 10.28 0.05
CA ASP A 830 23.18 9.43 1.24
C ASP A 830 24.62 8.92 1.37
N VAL A 831 24.99 8.52 2.59
CA VAL A 831 26.30 7.93 2.89
C VAL A 831 26.11 6.82 3.90
N HIS A 832 26.46 5.59 3.53
CA HIS A 832 26.37 4.42 4.40
C HIS A 832 27.66 4.17 5.18
N GLY A 833 27.55 3.36 6.25
CA GLY A 833 28.70 2.87 7.03
C GLY A 833 29.11 3.76 8.20
N LEU A 834 28.38 4.85 8.46
CA LEU A 834 28.58 5.73 9.60
C LEU A 834 28.39 4.97 10.93
N ARG A 835 29.14 5.34 11.97
CA ARG A 835 29.12 4.65 13.27
C ARG A 835 28.90 5.61 14.42
N ARG A 836 28.09 5.23 15.41
CA ARG A 836 27.87 5.99 16.64
C ARG A 836 28.15 5.10 17.85
N PHE A 837 28.81 5.64 18.86
CA PHE A 837 29.08 4.89 20.09
C PHE A 837 27.76 4.41 20.73
N GLY A 838 27.73 3.15 21.17
CA GLY A 838 26.52 2.50 21.69
C GLY A 838 25.53 1.98 20.64
N VAL A 839 25.74 2.24 19.34
CA VAL A 839 24.89 1.73 18.25
C VAL A 839 25.60 0.57 17.54
N ALA A 840 25.01 -0.63 17.55
CA ALA A 840 25.63 -1.83 17.02
C ALA A 840 25.61 -1.90 15.47
N HIS A 841 24.51 -1.47 14.86
CA HIS A 841 24.38 -1.41 13.40
C HIS A 841 25.09 -0.16 12.82
N PRO A 842 25.50 -0.19 11.54
CA PRO A 842 25.86 1.05 10.85
C PRO A 842 24.65 1.97 10.73
N LEU A 843 24.92 3.26 10.67
CA LEU A 843 23.98 4.31 10.28
C LEU A 843 24.26 4.71 8.83
N ARG A 844 23.29 5.40 8.23
CA ARG A 844 23.49 6.20 7.01
C ARG A 844 23.21 7.67 7.28
N LEU A 845 23.59 8.55 6.35
CA LEU A 845 23.46 10.00 6.54
C LEU A 845 22.00 10.41 6.68
N PHE A 846 21.07 9.77 5.96
CA PHE A 846 19.64 10.08 6.10
C PHE A 846 19.07 9.72 7.47
N ASP A 847 19.72 8.86 8.27
CA ASP A 847 19.32 8.67 9.68
C ASP A 847 19.61 9.92 10.55
N LEU A 848 20.51 10.80 10.10
CA LEU A 848 20.92 12.05 10.77
C LEU A 848 20.21 13.29 10.21
N THR A 849 19.86 13.28 8.92
CA THR A 849 19.19 14.42 8.25
C THR A 849 17.67 14.29 8.21
N ARG A 850 17.10 13.11 8.51
CA ARG A 850 15.64 12.90 8.59
C ARG A 850 14.97 13.77 9.65
N GLY A 851 13.79 14.28 9.35
CA GLY A 851 12.92 15.02 10.23
C GLY A 851 12.53 16.38 9.67
N THR A 852 12.10 17.28 10.55
CA THR A 852 11.46 18.54 10.14
C THR A 852 12.39 19.75 10.13
N ARG A 853 13.67 19.56 10.47
CA ARG A 853 14.69 20.59 10.74
C ARG A 853 15.85 20.51 9.75
N SER A 854 16.64 21.57 9.68
CA SER A 854 17.93 21.52 8.97
C SER A 854 18.97 20.78 9.80
N THR A 855 19.93 20.15 9.14
CA THR A 855 21.05 19.47 9.80
C THR A 855 22.39 20.06 9.35
N LEU A 856 23.14 20.61 10.31
CA LEU A 856 24.52 21.05 10.16
C LEU A 856 25.46 19.88 10.42
N LEU A 857 26.17 19.46 9.39
CA LEU A 857 27.17 18.41 9.40
C LEU A 857 28.54 19.08 9.54
N LEU A 858 29.05 19.14 10.76
CA LEU A 858 30.41 19.63 11.05
C LEU A 858 31.35 18.44 10.91
N SER A 859 32.41 18.54 10.11
CA SER A 859 33.38 17.45 9.94
C SER A 859 34.76 17.81 10.46
N ALA A 860 35.44 16.85 11.08
CA ALA A 860 36.81 16.97 11.56
C ALA A 860 37.64 15.75 11.13
N ASP A 861 38.82 16.00 10.56
CA ASP A 861 39.75 14.95 10.14
C ASP A 861 40.94 14.76 11.10
N ALA A 862 41.88 13.87 10.74
CA ALA A 862 43.08 13.56 11.52
C ALA A 862 43.96 14.78 11.87
N THR A 863 43.86 15.86 11.11
CA THR A 863 44.65 17.09 11.26
C THR A 863 43.99 18.13 12.16
N ALA A 864 42.71 17.95 12.52
CA ALA A 864 42.01 18.83 13.45
C ALA A 864 42.59 18.74 14.87
N SER A 865 42.78 19.89 15.52
CA SER A 865 43.13 19.96 16.93
C SER A 865 41.91 19.78 17.85
N GLU A 866 42.13 19.40 19.11
CA GLU A 866 41.06 19.34 20.12
C GLU A 866 40.44 20.72 20.39
N GLU A 867 41.20 21.80 20.21
CA GLU A 867 40.72 23.18 20.28
C GLU A 867 39.73 23.48 19.15
N GLN A 868 40.08 23.13 17.89
CA GLN A 868 39.18 23.28 16.75
C GLN A 868 37.88 22.46 16.93
N VAL A 869 37.95 21.26 17.51
CA VAL A 869 36.76 20.46 17.82
C VAL A 869 35.90 21.09 18.92
N SER A 870 36.49 21.81 19.88
CA SER A 870 35.74 22.61 20.87
C SER A 870 35.15 23.89 20.25
N ASP A 871 35.78 24.47 19.23
CA ASP A 871 35.19 25.59 18.49
C ASP A 871 33.96 25.16 17.67
N LEU A 872 33.99 23.96 17.07
CA LEU A 872 32.81 23.35 16.42
C LEU A 872 31.62 23.21 17.39
N GLU A 873 31.88 22.87 18.66
CA GLU A 873 30.87 22.77 19.71
C GLU A 873 30.28 24.14 20.08
N LYS A 874 31.11 25.17 20.24
CA LYS A 874 30.67 26.56 20.48
C LYS A 874 29.81 27.07 19.32
N LEU A 875 30.24 26.84 18.09
CA LEU A 875 29.49 27.19 16.88
C LEU A 875 28.13 26.48 16.84
N ALA A 876 28.07 25.19 17.15
CA ALA A 876 26.80 24.46 17.19
C ALA A 876 25.83 25.03 18.23
N VAL A 877 26.32 25.50 19.37
CA VAL A 877 25.51 26.23 20.37
C VAL A 877 25.04 27.58 19.81
N ALA A 878 25.90 28.35 19.17
CA ALA A 878 25.56 29.64 18.55
C ALA A 878 24.49 29.49 17.45
N VAL A 879 24.69 28.55 16.52
CA VAL A 879 23.74 28.18 15.46
C VAL A 879 22.40 27.77 16.07
N ARG A 880 22.39 26.92 17.10
CA ARG A 880 21.14 26.49 17.77
C ARG A 880 20.41 27.66 18.42
N GLN A 881 21.13 28.65 18.97
CA GLN A 881 20.54 29.86 19.56
C GLN A 881 19.96 30.78 18.48
N GLN A 882 20.76 31.16 17.48
CA GLN A 882 20.35 32.04 16.37
C GLN A 882 19.13 31.48 15.63
N THR A 883 19.11 30.17 15.37
CA THR A 883 18.04 29.50 14.62
C THR A 883 16.88 29.02 15.50
N ARG A 884 16.88 29.40 16.78
CA ARG A 884 15.84 29.05 17.79
C ARG A 884 15.58 27.53 17.89
N GLY A 885 16.60 26.72 17.58
CA GLY A 885 16.57 25.26 17.58
C GLY A 885 16.12 24.58 16.28
N GLU A 886 15.90 25.32 15.19
CA GLU A 886 15.50 24.77 13.89
C GLU A 886 16.66 24.17 13.07
N VAL A 887 17.91 24.36 13.50
CA VAL A 887 19.08 23.64 13.01
C VAL A 887 19.62 22.71 14.10
N GLY A 888 19.71 21.41 13.80
CA GLY A 888 20.45 20.42 14.59
C GLY A 888 21.88 20.28 14.08
N ALA A 889 22.83 19.90 14.94
CA ALA A 889 24.23 19.74 14.56
C ALA A 889 24.78 18.35 14.93
N TYR A 890 25.62 17.79 14.06
CA TYR A 890 26.38 16.56 14.28
C TYR A 890 27.86 16.77 13.97
N LEU A 891 28.74 16.14 14.76
CA LEU A 891 30.17 16.04 14.43
C LEU A 891 30.43 14.73 13.68
N VAL A 892 30.74 14.81 12.39
CA VAL A 892 31.17 13.70 11.55
C VAL A 892 32.70 13.63 11.56
N ALA A 893 33.24 12.84 12.47
CA ALA A 893 34.68 12.70 12.68
C ALA A 893 35.27 11.55 11.84
N ALA A 894 36.43 11.78 11.22
CA ALA A 894 37.20 10.73 10.53
C ALA A 894 37.60 9.58 11.49
N PRO A 895 38.04 8.40 11.00
CA PRO A 895 38.36 7.24 11.85
C PRO A 895 39.40 7.54 12.94
N ASP A 896 40.38 8.39 12.61
CA ASP A 896 41.57 8.73 13.39
C ASP A 896 41.52 10.17 13.96
N ALA A 897 40.46 10.93 13.69
CA ALA A 897 40.26 12.27 14.25
C ALA A 897 40.19 12.25 15.79
N ARG A 898 40.91 13.15 16.44
CA ARG A 898 40.90 13.28 17.91
C ARG A 898 39.66 14.05 18.34
N VAL A 899 38.78 13.39 19.09
CA VAL A 899 37.55 14.00 19.62
C VAL A 899 37.59 13.89 21.14
N PRO A 900 37.45 15.00 21.88
CA PRO A 900 37.40 14.97 23.35
C PRO A 900 36.28 14.07 23.88
N LEU A 901 36.54 13.38 24.99
CA LEU A 901 35.61 12.40 25.59
C LEU A 901 34.29 13.00 26.12
N LEU A 902 34.23 14.31 26.32
CA LEU A 902 33.11 15.04 26.93
C LEU A 902 32.58 16.17 26.04
N VAL A 903 32.68 16.02 24.72
CA VAL A 903 32.03 16.95 23.79
C VAL A 903 30.50 16.75 23.83
N ASP A 904 29.74 17.84 23.95
CA ASP A 904 28.27 17.87 24.01
C ASP A 904 27.62 17.68 22.61
N LEU A 905 28.42 17.80 21.55
CA LEU A 905 28.01 17.50 20.19
C LEU A 905 27.71 15.99 19.99
N PRO A 906 26.59 15.64 19.32
CA PRO A 906 26.36 14.29 18.84
C PRO A 906 27.45 13.84 17.84
N VAL A 907 28.36 12.97 18.29
CA VAL A 907 29.47 12.46 17.48
C VAL A 907 29.07 11.23 16.66
N VAL A 908 29.41 11.26 15.38
CA VAL A 908 29.33 10.14 14.43
C VAL A 908 30.71 9.96 13.80
N ARG A 909 31.13 8.71 13.58
CA ARG A 909 32.40 8.32 12.98
C ARG A 909 32.20 7.86 11.55
N ASP A 910 32.91 8.51 10.62
CA ASP A 910 33.02 8.07 9.23
C ASP A 910 34.06 6.94 9.12
N ALA A 911 33.71 5.76 9.63
CA ALA A 911 34.64 4.64 9.80
C ALA A 911 35.25 4.12 8.48
N GLY A 912 34.58 4.34 7.35
CA GLY A 912 35.03 3.94 6.01
C GLY A 912 35.60 5.06 5.16
N GLY A 913 35.56 6.33 5.62
CA GLY A 913 35.92 7.49 4.80
C GLY A 913 34.88 7.83 3.71
N SER A 914 33.68 7.23 3.76
CA SER A 914 32.65 7.37 2.74
C SER A 914 32.04 8.77 2.75
N PHE A 915 31.86 9.38 3.93
CA PHE A 915 31.42 10.78 4.02
C PHE A 915 32.52 11.72 3.51
N ALA A 916 33.76 11.53 3.95
CA ALA A 916 34.89 12.37 3.54
C ALA A 916 35.15 12.34 2.02
N THR A 917 34.85 11.21 1.37
CA THR A 917 34.91 11.03 -0.09
C THR A 917 33.71 11.71 -0.77
N THR A 918 32.49 11.34 -0.40
CA THR A 918 31.25 11.83 -1.06
C THR A 918 31.03 13.33 -0.88
N TYR A 919 31.46 13.91 0.25
CA TYR A 919 31.33 15.34 0.56
C TYR A 919 32.64 16.13 0.40
N GLY A 920 33.73 15.48 -0.03
CA GLY A 920 35.00 16.15 -0.34
C GLY A 920 35.70 16.85 0.84
N THR A 921 35.46 16.39 2.07
CA THR A 921 35.97 17.04 3.30
C THR A 921 37.37 16.55 3.73
N ALA A 922 37.93 15.54 3.06
CA ALA A 922 39.23 14.96 3.42
C ALA A 922 40.41 15.96 3.32
N GLY A 923 41.16 16.13 4.41
CA GLY A 923 42.32 17.03 4.48
C GLY A 923 41.91 18.50 4.63
N ALA A 924 40.76 18.77 5.25
CA ALA A 924 40.27 20.12 5.57
C ALA A 924 40.80 20.63 6.93
N GLY A 925 41.18 19.73 7.84
CA GLY A 925 41.12 19.99 9.26
C GLY A 925 39.66 20.01 9.70
N THR A 926 38.95 21.11 9.44
CA THR A 926 37.51 21.26 9.68
C THR A 926 36.78 21.72 8.42
N ALA A 927 35.53 21.26 8.24
CA ALA A 927 34.63 21.70 7.18
C ALA A 927 33.18 21.58 7.64
N ALA A 928 32.23 22.20 6.93
CA ALA A 928 30.81 22.10 7.23
C ALA A 928 29.94 21.96 5.98
N TYR A 929 28.82 21.26 6.14
CA TYR A 929 27.69 21.23 5.22
C TYR A 929 26.38 21.49 5.98
N LEU A 930 25.55 22.40 5.49
CA LEU A 930 24.18 22.60 5.98
C LEU A 930 23.21 21.93 5.01
N VAL A 931 22.53 20.88 5.47
CA VAL A 931 21.44 20.23 4.73
C VAL A 931 20.11 20.86 5.19
N ARG A 932 19.33 21.36 4.24
CA ARG A 932 18.00 21.95 4.44
C ARG A 932 16.97 20.89 4.86
N PRO A 933 15.81 21.28 5.43
CA PRO A 933 14.76 20.33 5.80
C PRO A 933 14.16 19.60 4.59
N ASP A 934 14.40 20.08 3.37
CA ASP A 934 13.98 19.44 2.13
C ASP A 934 15.05 18.51 1.51
N GLY A 935 16.21 18.31 2.16
CA GLY A 935 17.25 17.39 1.72
C GLY A 935 18.18 17.91 0.62
N HIS A 936 18.25 19.23 0.42
CA HIS A 936 19.24 19.90 -0.45
C HIS A 936 20.32 20.58 0.39
N VAL A 937 21.52 20.71 -0.16
CA VAL A 937 22.60 21.50 0.47
C VAL A 937 22.25 22.98 0.41
N GLY A 938 22.13 23.65 1.56
CA GLY A 938 22.00 25.10 1.64
C GLY A 938 23.37 25.80 1.68
N PHE A 939 24.33 25.25 2.42
CA PHE A 939 25.65 25.86 2.58
C PHE A 939 26.76 24.81 2.67
N ARG A 940 27.97 25.14 2.17
CA ARG A 940 29.19 24.37 2.46
C ARG A 940 30.41 25.27 2.65
N SER A 941 31.37 24.81 3.44
CA SER A 941 32.57 25.58 3.81
C SER A 941 33.78 24.69 4.05
N ARG A 942 34.91 24.98 3.39
CA ARG A 942 36.20 24.27 3.58
C ARG A 942 37.43 25.20 3.39
N PRO A 943 38.26 25.44 4.43
CA PRO A 943 37.99 25.10 5.83
C PRO A 943 36.73 25.82 6.34
N LEU A 944 36.25 25.43 7.52
CA LEU A 944 35.10 26.10 8.13
C LEU A 944 35.33 27.60 8.34
N ASP A 945 34.38 28.40 7.85
CA ASP A 945 34.20 29.83 8.09
C ASP A 945 32.92 30.01 8.91
N GLU A 946 33.07 30.43 10.17
CA GLU A 946 31.96 30.62 11.12
C GLU A 946 31.08 31.82 10.75
N ASP A 947 31.69 32.98 10.49
CA ASP A 947 30.96 34.21 10.17
C ASP A 947 30.09 34.01 8.92
N ALA A 948 30.64 33.39 7.87
CA ALA A 948 29.89 33.12 6.63
C ALA A 948 28.72 32.13 6.81
N LEU A 949 28.83 31.17 7.74
CA LEU A 949 27.73 30.28 8.07
C LEU A 949 26.61 31.03 8.83
N LEU A 950 26.97 31.86 9.81
CA LEU A 950 26.01 32.63 10.60
C LEU A 950 25.29 33.69 9.74
N ASP A 951 26.00 34.32 8.79
CA ASP A 951 25.44 35.22 7.78
C ASP A 951 24.48 34.48 6.82
N HIS A 952 24.85 33.29 6.32
CA HIS A 952 23.96 32.47 5.50
C HIS A 952 22.67 32.10 6.27
N LEU A 953 22.79 31.72 7.54
CA LEU A 953 21.64 31.41 8.40
C LEU A 953 20.73 32.63 8.63
N ALA A 954 21.28 33.85 8.70
CA ALA A 954 20.47 35.08 8.77
C ALA A 954 19.66 35.36 7.49
N GLY A 955 20.05 34.80 6.35
CA GLY A 955 19.26 34.80 5.12
C GLY A 955 18.08 33.83 5.11
N VAL A 956 18.01 32.90 6.07
CA VAL A 956 16.95 31.87 6.19
C VAL A 956 16.06 32.14 7.41
N PHE A 957 16.68 32.47 8.54
CA PHE A 957 16.03 32.64 9.84
C PHE A 957 15.99 34.11 10.26
N ALA A 958 14.83 34.57 10.72
CA ALA A 958 14.69 35.90 11.31
C ALA A 958 15.45 35.97 12.65
N GLN A 959 16.26 37.03 12.80
CA GLN A 959 16.98 37.35 14.03
C GLN A 959 16.01 37.66 15.18
#